data_AF-A0AAV5EMC0-F1
#
_entry.id   AF-A0AAV5EMC0-F1
#
_cell.length_a   1.000
_cell.length_b   1.000
_cell.length_c   1.000
_cell.angle_alpha   90.00
_cell.angle_beta   90.00
_cell.angle_gamma   90.00
#
_symmetry.space_group_name_H-M   'P 1'
#
loop_
_entity.id
_entity.type
_entity.pdbx_description
1 polymer ?
#
loop_
_entity_poly.entity_id
_entity_poly.type
_entity_poly.pdbx_seq_one_letter_code
_entity_poly.pdbx_strand_id
1 'polypeptide(L)'
;MAEIFMSVLAWGPRDLVGWMQQRSDLVRLTHQSKSIALRCPLHGHRNSYRPSPPPILHAAAAGTHFGSVVVALVSRTARGSHFPHSRSKARAMLRRWGSWFSGGGGGDARVGGPAVPEEPEPEVFSFAEPLPQWPPGNGFATGRMRVGGGELELAAATKFQKICTLSSSSPRRGGVGVGVTFYRPLGVPDGFSLLGHYCQPNCRPLHGHLLVARACAVGPREGDDASQQPPPPLCAPRDYSLVWAFQASGGGGSRRGRCGGYGRIDAFFWLPVPPDGYRALGCLVTTEPHKPSLHEVACVRADLTDDCEPHGSLLHLPLPRQQQQSSPSSCPPAFTVRGVRPAHACRGMRGKGVGAGTFCCAADGSAPRDQGLACISNVGLDLSAMPTLEQAHAVIQHYGPTLFFHPKELYLPSSVAWFFKNGARLYKRGGDPAGEEIDAEGSNLPCGGCNDGEYWIDIPGGDRGRQMCRGDLAGAELYAHLKPAMGGSCTDVAMWVFCPFNGSARFKLGLLDLPLGKTGQHVGDWEHFTLRVSNLTGELLAVYFSQHSGGYWVDASALEYVAGNRPAAYSSRNGHACYAYPGVYLQGSAALGTGIRNDAARSDMFVDSSKKYRIVAAEFLGEGAVVEPQWLQYMREWGPKVVYKSRRQMERMSGNMPERLRCSTDNMINKMPNELSWEEGPTGPKEKNMWEGDERW
;
A
#
# COMPACT_ATOMS: atom_id res chain seq x y z
N MET A 1 53.16 -10.41 -22.69
CA MET A 1 53.50 -11.84 -22.54
C MET A 1 52.20 -12.61 -22.81
N ALA A 2 51.73 -12.79 -24.06
CA ALA A 2 52.43 -13.13 -25.30
C ALA A 2 53.35 -14.34 -25.10
N GLU A 3 53.06 -15.38 -25.90
CA GLU A 3 53.49 -16.79 -25.81
C GLU A 3 52.66 -17.58 -24.78
N ILE A 4 51.81 -18.54 -25.12
CA ILE A 4 51.93 -19.58 -26.16
C ILE A 4 50.57 -19.80 -26.84
N PHE A 5 50.49 -19.37 -28.09
CA PHE A 5 49.57 -19.91 -29.09
C PHE A 5 50.30 -21.09 -29.74
N MET A 6 49.55 -22.14 -30.10
CA MET A 6 49.89 -23.27 -30.97
C MET A 6 50.43 -24.57 -30.35
N SER A 7 49.66 -25.63 -30.65
CA SER A 7 49.92 -27.09 -30.64
C SER A 7 49.08 -27.78 -29.57
N VAL A 8 48.03 -28.55 -29.87
CA VAL A 8 47.83 -29.49 -30.97
C VAL A 8 46.33 -29.64 -31.24
N LEU A 9 45.93 -29.28 -32.46
CA LEU A 9 44.82 -29.91 -33.16
C LEU A 9 45.21 -31.37 -33.41
N ALA A 10 44.71 -32.26 -32.57
CA ALA A 10 44.47 -33.64 -32.92
C ALA A 10 43.47 -34.14 -31.87
N TRP A 11 42.25 -34.42 -32.28
CA TRP A 11 41.50 -35.65 -32.01
C TRP A 11 40.08 -35.42 -32.58
N GLY A 12 39.65 -36.36 -33.43
CA GLY A 12 38.49 -36.24 -34.30
C GLY A 12 37.14 -36.47 -33.60
N PRO A 13 36.03 -36.39 -34.34
CA PRO A 13 34.66 -36.30 -33.81
C PRO A 13 34.08 -37.65 -33.33
N ARG A 14 34.79 -38.39 -32.47
CA ARG A 14 34.29 -39.63 -31.86
C ARG A 14 34.32 -39.70 -30.33
N ASP A 15 34.89 -38.72 -29.63
CA ASP A 15 34.97 -38.76 -28.16
C ASP A 15 33.90 -37.93 -27.42
N LEU A 16 32.95 -37.31 -28.14
CA LEU A 16 31.82 -36.59 -27.52
C LEU A 16 30.61 -37.50 -27.23
N VAL A 17 30.58 -38.72 -27.77
CA VAL A 17 29.47 -39.68 -27.59
C VAL A 17 29.68 -40.57 -26.36
N GLY A 18 30.93 -40.77 -25.92
CA GLY A 18 31.24 -41.53 -24.70
C GLY A 18 30.94 -40.77 -23.40
N TRP A 19 30.96 -39.44 -23.42
CA TRP A 19 30.78 -38.61 -22.21
C TRP A 19 29.31 -38.36 -21.85
N MET A 20 28.38 -38.48 -22.81
CA MET A 20 26.93 -38.31 -22.58
C MET A 20 26.21 -39.60 -22.15
N GLN A 21 26.85 -40.77 -22.22
CA GLN A 21 26.22 -42.06 -21.90
C GLN A 21 26.34 -42.46 -20.40
N GLN A 22 27.03 -41.68 -19.57
CA GLN A 22 27.29 -42.04 -18.15
C GLN A 22 26.50 -41.21 -17.11
N ARG A 23 25.50 -40.44 -17.52
CA ARG A 23 24.61 -39.67 -16.61
C ARG A 23 23.11 -39.99 -16.73
N SER A 24 22.72 -40.97 -17.54
CA SER A 24 21.32 -41.41 -17.69
C SER A 24 20.89 -42.52 -16.72
N ASP A 25 21.81 -43.08 -15.91
CA ASP A 25 21.51 -44.25 -15.06
C ASP A 25 21.33 -43.95 -13.57
N LEU A 26 21.30 -42.67 -13.14
CA LEU A 26 21.09 -42.31 -11.73
C LEU A 26 19.70 -41.73 -11.39
N VAL A 27 18.77 -41.64 -12.35
CA VAL A 27 17.41 -41.09 -12.12
C VAL A 27 16.30 -42.13 -12.36
N ARG A 28 16.64 -43.41 -12.57
CA ARG A 28 15.68 -44.50 -12.85
C ARG A 28 15.44 -45.50 -11.71
N LEU A 29 15.70 -45.12 -10.47
CA LEU A 29 15.39 -45.95 -9.29
C LEU A 29 14.74 -45.09 -8.19
N THR A 30 13.47 -44.73 -8.37
CA THR A 30 12.49 -44.42 -7.29
C THR A 30 11.12 -44.09 -7.90
N HIS A 31 10.59 -44.99 -8.73
CA HIS A 31 9.16 -45.00 -9.07
C HIS A 31 8.74 -46.41 -9.44
N GLN A 32 8.34 -47.21 -8.45
CA GLN A 32 7.31 -48.25 -8.58
C GLN A 32 7.06 -48.93 -7.23
N SER A 33 5.86 -48.72 -6.68
CA SER A 33 5.05 -49.59 -5.78
C SER A 33 4.28 -48.69 -4.80
N LYS A 34 2.97 -48.75 -4.57
CA LYS A 34 1.82 -49.53 -5.07
C LYS A 34 0.57 -48.73 -4.67
N SER A 35 -0.46 -48.79 -5.49
CA SER A 35 -1.85 -48.43 -5.15
C SER A 35 -2.48 -49.55 -4.30
N ILE A 36 -3.31 -49.20 -3.30
CA ILE A 36 -4.57 -49.87 -2.91
C ILE A 36 -5.28 -49.03 -1.83
N ALA A 37 -6.61 -48.96 -1.95
CA ALA A 37 -7.57 -48.11 -1.23
C ALA A 37 -7.88 -48.52 0.23
N LEU A 38 -8.38 -47.57 1.04
CA LEU A 38 -9.68 -47.63 1.78
C LEU A 38 -9.78 -46.62 2.96
N ARG A 39 -10.95 -45.95 3.04
CA ARG A 39 -11.76 -45.52 4.21
C ARG A 39 -11.13 -44.75 5.41
N CYS A 40 -11.80 -43.65 5.79
CA CYS A 40 -11.82 -43.04 7.14
C CYS A 40 -12.30 -44.05 8.22
N PRO A 41 -11.84 -43.97 9.49
CA PRO A 41 -12.41 -43.01 10.46
C PRO A 41 -11.47 -42.42 11.57
N LEU A 42 -11.92 -41.28 12.10
CA LEU A 42 -11.84 -40.68 13.46
C LEU A 42 -10.70 -40.99 14.47
N HIS A 43 -10.30 -39.89 15.13
CA HIS A 43 -9.75 -39.68 16.50
C HIS A 43 -8.24 -39.80 16.78
N GLY A 44 -7.70 -38.73 17.39
CA GLY A 44 -6.74 -38.85 18.50
C GLY A 44 -5.34 -38.27 18.31
N HIS A 45 -5.07 -37.22 19.09
CA HIS A 45 -3.77 -36.75 19.58
C HIS A 45 -2.82 -35.91 18.70
N ARG A 46 -2.68 -34.67 19.18
CA ARG A 46 -1.66 -33.66 18.89
C ARG A 46 -0.26 -34.19 19.21
N ASN A 47 0.67 -34.01 18.26
CA ASN A 47 2.05 -33.68 18.60
C ASN A 47 2.69 -32.79 17.53
N SER A 48 3.51 -31.87 18.04
CA SER A 48 4.18 -30.73 17.42
C SER A 48 5.08 -31.05 16.23
N TYR A 49 4.95 -30.31 15.13
CA TYR A 49 6.02 -30.10 14.15
C TYR A 49 5.99 -28.66 13.59
N ARG A 50 7.10 -27.93 13.80
CA ARG A 50 7.43 -26.65 13.16
C ARG A 50 7.91 -26.92 11.72
N PRO A 51 7.53 -26.12 10.71
CA PRO A 51 8.22 -26.12 9.42
C PRO A 51 9.25 -24.99 9.33
N SER A 52 10.47 -25.36 8.94
CA SER A 52 11.59 -24.48 8.59
C SER A 52 11.40 -23.89 7.18
N PRO A 53 11.83 -22.65 6.90
CA PRO A 53 11.73 -22.05 5.56
C PRO A 53 12.84 -22.53 4.60
N PRO A 54 12.61 -22.51 3.27
CA PRO A 54 13.60 -22.92 2.27
C PRO A 54 14.67 -21.82 2.03
N PRO A 55 15.88 -22.18 1.54
CA PRO A 55 16.98 -21.24 1.36
C PRO A 55 16.81 -20.36 0.11
N ILE A 56 17.13 -19.08 0.26
CA ILE A 56 17.14 -18.07 -0.81
C ILE A 56 18.50 -18.11 -1.52
N LEU A 57 18.48 -18.37 -2.83
CA LEU A 57 19.63 -18.27 -3.72
C LEU A 57 19.90 -16.80 -4.09
N HIS A 58 21.07 -16.30 -3.71
CA HIS A 58 21.60 -15.00 -4.10
C HIS A 58 21.98 -14.97 -5.59
N ALA A 59 21.32 -14.14 -6.39
CA ALA A 59 21.80 -13.76 -7.72
C ALA A 59 22.67 -12.49 -7.60
N ALA A 60 23.98 -12.67 -7.82
CA ALA A 60 24.95 -11.59 -7.89
C ALA A 60 24.74 -10.74 -9.15
N ALA A 61 24.52 -9.44 -8.98
CA ALA A 61 24.48 -8.48 -10.09
C ALA A 61 25.91 -8.05 -10.45
N ALA A 62 26.40 -8.53 -11.60
CA ALA A 62 27.58 -7.98 -12.24
C ALA A 62 27.26 -6.59 -12.80
N GLY A 63 27.95 -5.57 -12.29
CA GLY A 63 27.91 -4.21 -12.83
C GLY A 63 28.74 -4.10 -14.10
N THR A 64 28.18 -3.45 -15.12
CA THR A 64 28.94 -2.94 -16.25
C THR A 64 28.64 -1.46 -16.44
N HIS A 65 29.70 -0.66 -16.31
CA HIS A 65 29.79 0.73 -16.70
C HIS A 65 29.57 0.89 -18.20
N PHE A 66 28.72 1.82 -18.62
CA PHE A 66 28.97 2.63 -19.83
C PHE A 66 28.24 3.97 -19.71
N GLY A 67 29.03 5.03 -19.57
CA GLY A 67 28.59 6.41 -19.71
C GLY A 67 28.94 6.94 -21.10
N SER A 68 28.12 7.91 -21.52
CA SER A 68 28.42 9.01 -22.44
C SER A 68 28.05 8.88 -23.93
N VAL A 69 27.43 9.98 -24.37
CA VAL A 69 27.32 10.57 -25.71
C VAL A 69 26.21 10.04 -26.64
N VAL A 70 25.08 10.76 -26.73
CA VAL A 70 24.61 11.45 -27.96
C VAL A 70 23.61 12.56 -27.56
N VAL A 71 24.02 13.82 -27.71
CA VAL A 71 23.15 15.01 -27.84
C VAL A 71 23.69 15.82 -29.00
N ALA A 72 22.97 15.90 -30.13
CA ALA A 72 23.05 16.99 -31.10
C ALA A 72 21.92 16.91 -32.14
N LEU A 73 21.45 18.08 -32.58
CA LEU A 73 20.39 18.41 -33.57
C LEU A 73 18.94 18.18 -33.06
N VAL A 74 18.07 19.20 -32.96
CA VAL A 74 17.68 20.17 -34.00
C VAL A 74 17.29 21.52 -33.37
N SER A 75 17.67 22.62 -34.03
CA SER A 75 17.09 23.96 -33.85
C SER A 75 17.14 24.72 -35.18
N ARG A 76 16.11 25.56 -35.42
CA ARG A 76 15.76 26.37 -36.62
C ARG A 76 14.92 25.58 -37.62
N THR A 77 13.72 26.00 -38.06
CA THR A 77 13.04 27.30 -38.29
C THR A 77 11.52 27.10 -38.03
N ALA A 78 10.64 28.06 -37.73
CA ALA A 78 10.37 29.34 -38.39
C ALA A 78 9.53 30.31 -37.50
N ARG A 79 9.72 31.61 -37.75
CA ARG A 79 8.88 32.79 -37.39
C ARG A 79 7.65 32.76 -38.32
N GLY A 80 6.47 33.37 -38.14
CA GLY A 80 5.81 34.34 -37.24
C GLY A 80 4.42 34.60 -37.90
N SER A 81 3.31 34.94 -37.22
CA SER A 81 2.86 36.32 -37.01
C SER A 81 1.43 36.40 -36.39
N HIS A 82 1.26 37.36 -35.47
CA HIS A 82 0.12 38.21 -35.00
C HIS A 82 -1.39 37.78 -35.12
N PHE A 83 -2.15 37.57 -34.02
CA PHE A 83 -2.99 38.47 -33.11
C PHE A 83 -4.44 38.77 -33.63
N PRO A 84 -5.49 39.13 -32.81
CA PRO A 84 -5.64 39.23 -31.34
C PRO A 84 -6.97 38.70 -30.67
N HIS A 85 -6.88 38.45 -29.35
CA HIS A 85 -7.78 38.72 -28.19
C HIS A 85 -9.32 38.52 -28.19
N SER A 86 -9.82 37.76 -27.20
CA SER A 86 -10.55 38.33 -26.04
C SER A 86 -10.41 37.44 -24.78
N ARG A 87 -10.29 38.07 -23.60
CA ARG A 87 -10.09 37.48 -22.26
C ARG A 87 -11.13 38.05 -21.30
N SER A 88 -11.66 37.22 -20.40
CA SER A 88 -11.83 37.43 -18.95
C SER A 88 -12.67 36.25 -18.42
N LYS A 89 -12.44 35.55 -17.30
CA LYS A 89 -11.77 35.81 -16.02
C LYS A 89 -11.22 34.46 -15.51
N ALA A 90 -9.92 34.37 -15.22
CA ALA A 90 -9.30 33.35 -14.35
C ALA A 90 -7.80 33.69 -14.20
N ARG A 91 -7.47 34.62 -13.30
CA ARG A 91 -6.07 34.95 -12.99
C ARG A 91 -5.96 35.54 -11.57
N ALA A 92 -6.00 34.65 -10.59
CA ALA A 92 -5.36 34.80 -9.30
C ALA A 92 -4.85 33.41 -8.90
N MET A 93 -3.68 33.32 -8.24
CA MET A 93 -2.97 32.09 -7.84
C MET A 93 -2.01 31.45 -8.85
N LEU A 94 -1.18 32.23 -9.56
CA LEU A 94 0.05 31.70 -10.20
C LEU A 94 1.03 32.83 -10.55
N ARG A 95 1.60 33.47 -9.53
CA ARG A 95 2.80 34.33 -9.65
C ARG A 95 3.55 34.40 -8.32
N ARG A 96 4.48 33.47 -8.12
CA ARG A 96 5.78 33.78 -7.52
C ARG A 96 6.69 32.61 -7.83
N TRP A 97 7.70 32.83 -8.66
CA TRP A 97 9.01 32.16 -8.73
C TRP A 97 9.68 32.71 -10.00
N GLY A 98 10.87 33.29 -9.83
CA GLY A 98 11.65 33.85 -10.91
C GLY A 98 11.92 35.35 -10.75
N SER A 99 12.94 35.67 -9.96
CA SER A 99 14.00 36.61 -10.33
C SER A 99 14.93 36.74 -9.13
N TRP A 100 16.24 36.56 -9.35
CA TRP A 100 17.32 37.46 -8.93
C TRP A 100 18.66 36.79 -9.27
N PHE A 101 19.21 37.14 -10.42
CA PHE A 101 20.64 37.08 -10.70
C PHE A 101 21.03 38.39 -11.35
N SER A 102 21.89 39.16 -10.67
CA SER A 102 22.91 40.05 -11.26
C SER A 102 23.78 40.63 -10.14
N GLY A 103 25.09 40.65 -10.38
CA GLY A 103 26.03 41.55 -9.72
C GLY A 103 27.08 40.89 -8.84
N GLY A 104 28.26 40.61 -9.41
CA GLY A 104 29.48 40.37 -8.65
C GLY A 104 30.19 41.68 -8.29
N GLY A 105 31.00 41.65 -7.22
CA GLY A 105 31.93 42.72 -6.87
C GLY A 105 32.34 42.72 -5.40
N GLY A 106 33.58 42.26 -5.16
CA GLY A 106 34.51 42.50 -4.04
C GLY A 106 34.07 43.11 -2.70
N GLY A 107 34.54 42.47 -1.62
CA GLY A 107 35.08 43.18 -0.44
C GLY A 107 34.20 43.23 0.81
N ASP A 108 34.83 42.82 1.91
CA ASP A 108 34.52 43.07 3.33
C ASP A 108 33.48 42.23 4.09
N ALA A 109 34.03 41.61 5.13
CA ALA A 109 33.40 40.82 6.16
C ALA A 109 32.41 41.66 6.97
N ARG A 110 31.14 41.25 6.96
CA ARG A 110 30.18 41.55 8.04
C ARG A 110 29.70 40.25 8.66
N VAL A 111 30.14 40.06 9.90
CA VAL A 111 29.63 39.09 10.85
C VAL A 111 28.16 39.44 11.14
N GLY A 112 27.27 38.45 11.06
CA GLY A 112 25.85 38.58 11.37
C GLY A 112 24.95 38.63 10.13
N GLY A 113 24.87 37.50 9.40
CA GLY A 113 23.76 37.30 8.46
C GLY A 113 22.43 37.19 9.24
N PRO A 114 21.31 37.68 8.71
CA PRO A 114 20.00 37.53 9.35
C PRO A 114 19.73 36.03 9.54
N ALA A 115 19.22 35.67 10.72
CA ALA A 115 18.72 34.33 10.98
C ALA A 115 17.81 33.93 9.82
N VAL A 116 18.21 32.90 9.06
CA VAL A 116 17.34 32.32 8.04
C VAL A 116 16.06 31.92 8.79
N PRO A 117 14.85 32.27 8.34
CA PRO A 117 13.63 31.90 9.06
C PRO A 117 13.56 30.37 9.21
N GLU A 118 13.04 29.91 10.34
CA GLU A 118 12.75 28.50 10.61
C GLU A 118 11.88 27.91 9.48
N GLU A 119 12.05 26.63 9.14
CA GLU A 119 11.12 26.02 8.18
C GLU A 119 9.70 26.11 8.76
N PRO A 120 8.73 26.65 8.01
CA PRO A 120 7.37 26.81 8.49
C PRO A 120 6.79 25.45 8.82
N GLU A 121 6.04 25.37 9.91
CA GLU A 121 5.28 24.18 10.25
C GLU A 121 4.30 23.83 9.12
N PRO A 122 4.11 22.53 8.84
CA PRO A 122 3.07 22.13 7.91
C PRO A 122 1.71 22.59 8.46
N GLU A 123 0.89 23.18 7.58
CA GLU A 123 -0.47 23.57 7.93
C GLU A 123 -1.26 22.37 8.45
N VAL A 124 -2.12 22.57 9.44
CA VAL A 124 -2.99 21.50 9.96
C VAL A 124 -4.08 21.21 8.93
N PHE A 125 -4.23 19.94 8.57
CA PHE A 125 -5.31 19.55 7.67
C PHE A 125 -6.67 19.72 8.34
N SER A 126 -7.62 20.24 7.60
CA SER A 126 -9.03 20.23 7.97
C SER A 126 -9.87 19.92 6.74
N PHE A 127 -10.92 19.14 6.96
CA PHE A 127 -11.93 18.88 5.95
C PHE A 127 -12.69 20.16 5.60
N ALA A 128 -13.17 20.25 4.36
CA ALA A 128 -13.93 21.40 3.89
C ALA A 128 -15.29 21.51 4.62
N GLU A 129 -15.92 20.37 4.89
CA GLU A 129 -17.12 20.27 5.70
C GLU A 129 -16.78 19.67 7.07
N PRO A 130 -17.41 20.14 8.16
CA PRO A 130 -17.26 19.49 9.45
C PRO A 130 -17.83 18.07 9.40
N LEU A 131 -17.40 17.24 10.35
CA LEU A 131 -17.98 15.91 10.52
C LEU A 131 -19.48 16.03 10.81
N PRO A 132 -20.33 15.20 10.17
CA PRO A 132 -21.75 15.20 10.45
C PRO A 132 -22.00 14.64 11.85
N GLN A 133 -23.17 14.94 12.41
CA GLN A 133 -23.65 14.17 13.55
C GLN A 133 -23.97 12.76 13.06
N TRP A 134 -23.20 11.77 13.53
CA TRP A 134 -23.43 10.38 13.19
C TRP A 134 -24.77 9.90 13.77
N PRO A 135 -25.48 8.97 13.08
CA PRO A 135 -26.64 8.31 13.64
C PRO A 135 -26.34 7.68 15.02
N PRO A 136 -27.34 7.51 15.89
CA PRO A 136 -27.16 6.93 17.21
C PRO A 136 -26.50 5.53 17.16
N GLY A 137 -25.61 5.27 18.10
CA GLY A 137 -24.88 4.00 18.23
C GLY A 137 -24.06 3.98 19.53
N ASN A 138 -23.42 2.85 19.81
CA ASN A 138 -22.87 2.58 21.15
C ASN A 138 -21.34 2.75 21.28
N GLY A 139 -20.60 2.95 20.18
CA GLY A 139 -19.12 3.00 20.26
C GLY A 139 -18.41 3.76 19.15
N PHE A 140 -18.93 3.75 17.92
CA PHE A 140 -18.32 4.47 16.79
C PHE A 140 -18.28 5.98 16.99
N ALA A 141 -17.13 6.59 16.68
CA ALA A 141 -16.87 8.03 16.73
C ALA A 141 -17.11 8.70 18.10
N THR A 142 -16.95 7.94 19.20
CA THR A 142 -17.14 8.44 20.58
C THR A 142 -15.88 9.05 21.18
N GLY A 143 -14.76 9.05 20.45
CA GLY A 143 -13.44 9.52 20.87
C GLY A 143 -12.65 8.51 21.70
N ARG A 144 -13.26 7.38 22.08
CA ARG A 144 -12.66 6.38 22.97
C ARG A 144 -13.02 4.96 22.51
N MET A 145 -12.17 4.00 22.80
CA MET A 145 -12.49 2.58 22.61
C MET A 145 -11.80 1.74 23.67
N ARG A 146 -12.38 0.58 24.02
CA ARG A 146 -11.75 -0.38 24.92
C ARG A 146 -11.08 -1.50 24.13
N VAL A 147 -9.94 -1.97 24.62
CA VAL A 147 -9.17 -3.07 24.04
C VAL A 147 -8.58 -3.94 25.15
N GLY A 148 -7.98 -5.08 24.78
CA GLY A 148 -7.24 -5.91 25.73
C GLY A 148 -8.17 -6.57 26.76
N GLY A 149 -9.34 -7.05 26.33
CA GLY A 149 -10.35 -7.58 27.25
C GLY A 149 -10.96 -6.55 28.21
N GLY A 150 -10.85 -5.25 27.90
CA GLY A 150 -11.37 -4.15 28.71
C GLY A 150 -10.36 -3.55 29.70
N GLU A 151 -9.14 -4.08 29.77
CA GLU A 151 -8.08 -3.57 30.65
C GLU A 151 -7.48 -2.24 30.18
N LEU A 152 -7.60 -1.92 28.89
CA LEU A 152 -7.11 -0.67 28.31
C LEU A 152 -8.24 0.08 27.64
N GLU A 153 -8.29 1.39 27.88
CA GLU A 153 -9.08 2.32 27.09
C GLU A 153 -8.15 3.21 26.29
N LEU A 154 -8.40 3.33 24.98
CA LEU A 154 -7.65 4.13 24.04
C LEU A 154 -8.41 5.40 23.70
N ALA A 155 -7.68 6.49 23.47
CA ALA A 155 -8.19 7.73 22.90
C ALA A 155 -7.23 8.26 21.82
N ALA A 156 -7.74 9.00 20.85
CA ALA A 156 -6.93 9.59 19.79
C ALA A 156 -6.53 11.03 20.14
N ALA A 157 -5.22 11.29 20.20
CA ALA A 157 -4.67 12.64 20.25
C ALA A 157 -4.39 13.12 18.82
N THR A 158 -5.07 14.20 18.40
CA THR A 158 -4.96 14.78 17.06
C THR A 158 -4.34 16.18 17.05
N LYS A 159 -4.09 16.75 18.23
CA LYS A 159 -3.41 18.04 18.40
C LYS A 159 -1.97 17.81 18.80
N PHE A 160 -1.07 18.62 18.28
CA PHE A 160 0.36 18.38 18.38
C PHE A 160 1.13 19.67 18.63
N GLN A 161 2.18 19.58 19.44
CA GLN A 161 3.19 20.61 19.65
C GLN A 161 4.47 20.16 18.96
N LYS A 162 5.03 21.02 18.10
CA LYS A 162 6.33 20.77 17.47
C LYS A 162 7.43 20.67 18.52
N ILE A 163 8.32 19.70 18.33
CA ILE A 163 9.56 19.53 19.09
C ILE A 163 10.74 20.03 18.24
N CYS A 164 10.95 19.40 17.08
CA CYS A 164 12.03 19.76 16.15
C CYS A 164 11.74 19.25 14.74
N THR A 165 12.48 19.76 13.76
CA THR A 165 12.46 19.30 12.36
C THR A 165 13.84 18.83 11.95
N LEU A 166 13.90 17.65 11.31
CA LEU A 166 15.09 17.14 10.66
C LEU A 166 14.88 17.13 9.13
N SER A 167 15.86 17.60 8.37
CA SER A 167 15.81 17.69 6.92
C SER A 167 17.13 17.25 6.30
N SER A 168 17.04 16.49 5.21
CA SER A 168 18.20 16.16 4.38
C SER A 168 18.56 17.37 3.52
N SER A 169 19.27 18.35 4.09
CA SER A 169 19.78 19.47 3.30
C SER A 169 20.97 18.99 2.45
N SER A 170 20.76 18.78 1.14
CA SER A 170 21.85 18.81 0.17
C SER A 170 21.75 20.11 -0.64
N PRO A 171 22.52 21.16 -0.29
CA PRO A 171 22.52 22.42 -1.03
C PRO A 171 23.00 22.31 -2.48
N ARG A 172 23.48 21.13 -2.93
CA ARG A 172 24.21 20.98 -4.21
C ARG A 172 23.37 20.52 -5.40
N ARG A 173 22.05 20.29 -5.27
CA ARG A 173 21.23 19.79 -6.39
C ARG A 173 19.82 20.38 -6.53
N GLY A 174 19.51 21.53 -5.91
CA GLY A 174 18.25 22.25 -6.17
C GLY A 174 16.95 21.46 -5.97
N GLY A 175 17.00 20.34 -5.25
CA GLY A 175 15.82 19.55 -4.88
C GLY A 175 15.28 20.01 -3.53
N VAL A 176 13.96 20.10 -3.41
CA VAL A 176 13.28 20.31 -2.13
C VAL A 176 13.64 19.14 -1.22
N GLY A 177 14.31 19.41 -0.10
CA GLY A 177 14.67 18.37 0.88
C GLY A 177 13.42 17.77 1.52
N VAL A 178 13.41 16.46 1.76
CA VAL A 178 12.36 15.80 2.53
C VAL A 178 12.64 16.07 4.02
N GLY A 179 11.93 17.03 4.59
CA GLY A 179 11.93 17.31 6.03
C GLY A 179 10.92 16.42 6.76
N VAL A 180 11.22 16.05 8.00
CA VAL A 180 10.31 15.39 8.94
C VAL A 180 10.26 16.21 10.21
N THR A 181 9.05 16.46 10.70
CA THR A 181 8.83 17.15 11.97
C THR A 181 8.35 16.15 13.03
N PHE A 182 8.89 16.29 14.24
CA PHE A 182 8.58 15.49 15.41
C PHE A 182 7.73 16.29 16.38
N TYR A 183 6.74 15.63 16.96
CA TYR A 183 5.70 16.26 17.74
C TYR A 183 5.43 15.53 19.05
N ARG A 184 5.13 16.32 20.08
CA ARG A 184 4.49 15.85 21.31
C ARG A 184 2.98 16.08 21.17
N PRO A 185 2.11 15.12 21.52
CA PRO A 185 0.67 15.35 21.53
C PRO A 185 0.27 16.42 22.57
N LEU A 186 -0.76 17.20 22.25
CA LEU A 186 -1.38 18.20 23.12
C LEU A 186 -2.80 17.78 23.49
N GLY A 187 -3.25 18.16 24.69
CA GLY A 187 -4.61 17.90 25.15
C GLY A 187 -4.90 16.43 25.43
N VAL A 188 -3.89 15.69 25.89
CA VAL A 188 -4.06 14.31 26.38
C VAL A 188 -5.06 14.33 27.55
N PRO A 189 -6.15 13.53 27.50
CA PRO A 189 -7.15 13.55 28.57
C PRO A 189 -6.57 13.10 29.92
N ASP A 190 -7.12 13.62 31.01
CA ASP A 190 -6.68 13.24 32.36
C ASP A 190 -6.78 11.73 32.59
N GLY A 191 -5.74 11.17 33.19
CA GLY A 191 -5.60 9.74 33.45
C GLY A 191 -5.15 8.90 32.24
N PHE A 192 -4.89 9.50 31.08
CA PHE A 192 -4.27 8.83 29.93
C PHE A 192 -2.76 9.02 29.95
N SER A 193 -2.04 7.96 29.57
CA SER A 193 -0.60 7.94 29.41
C SER A 193 -0.21 7.97 27.93
N LEU A 194 0.89 8.66 27.63
CA LEU A 194 1.51 8.64 26.32
C LEU A 194 2.17 7.29 26.06
N LEU A 195 2.23 6.91 24.78
CA LEU A 195 2.86 5.66 24.32
C LEU A 195 4.10 5.90 23.44
N GLY A 196 4.38 7.16 23.11
CA GLY A 196 5.51 7.62 22.30
C GLY A 196 5.24 9.01 21.72
N HIS A 197 6.14 9.50 20.86
CA HIS A 197 5.94 10.73 20.09
C HIS A 197 5.45 10.44 18.67
N TYR A 198 4.88 11.47 18.04
CA TYR A 198 4.42 11.43 16.65
C TYR A 198 5.44 12.09 15.73
N CYS A 199 5.53 11.64 14.47
CA CYS A 199 6.26 12.38 13.44
C CYS A 199 5.62 12.22 12.07
N GLN A 200 5.84 13.22 11.21
CA GLN A 200 5.30 13.24 9.86
C GLN A 200 6.28 13.91 8.89
N PRO A 201 6.37 13.44 7.63
CA PRO A 201 6.97 14.18 6.53
C PRO A 201 6.30 15.53 6.30
N ASN A 202 7.10 16.56 6.04
CA ASN A 202 6.66 17.94 5.78
C ASN A 202 6.15 18.14 4.34
N CYS A 203 6.06 17.07 3.53
CA CYS A 203 5.54 17.13 2.17
C CYS A 203 4.00 17.14 2.09
N ARG A 204 3.31 17.12 3.23
CA ARG A 204 1.85 17.17 3.34
C ARG A 204 1.42 17.96 4.58
N PRO A 205 0.19 18.51 4.59
CA PRO A 205 -0.42 19.07 5.80
C PRO A 205 -0.37 18.11 6.98
N LEU A 206 -0.32 18.61 8.21
CA LEU A 206 -0.33 17.80 9.43
C LEU A 206 -1.68 17.07 9.54
N HIS A 207 -1.65 15.74 9.35
CA HIS A 207 -2.82 14.88 9.39
C HIS A 207 -2.44 13.49 9.90
N GLY A 208 -2.92 13.18 11.09
CA GLY A 208 -2.67 11.92 11.76
C GLY A 208 -3.12 11.99 13.21
N HIS A 209 -2.98 10.86 13.89
CA HIS A 209 -3.29 10.74 15.30
C HIS A 209 -2.24 9.89 16.00
N LEU A 210 -2.13 10.10 17.30
CA LEU A 210 -1.39 9.25 18.21
C LEU A 210 -2.37 8.68 19.22
N LEU A 211 -2.37 7.36 19.41
CA LEU A 211 -3.18 6.73 20.44
C LEU A 211 -2.50 6.91 21.81
N VAL A 212 -3.31 7.33 22.77
CA VAL A 212 -2.97 7.35 24.20
C VAL A 212 -3.80 6.32 24.92
N ALA A 213 -3.31 5.77 26.03
CA ALA A 213 -3.99 4.69 26.74
C ALA A 213 -4.19 4.99 28.22
N ARG A 214 -5.26 4.47 28.78
CA ARG A 214 -5.57 4.47 30.21
C ARG A 214 -5.81 3.05 30.68
N ALA A 215 -5.21 2.68 31.80
CA ALA A 215 -5.51 1.42 32.47
C ALA A 215 -6.91 1.50 33.11
N CYS A 216 -7.75 0.51 32.84
CA CYS A 216 -9.08 0.39 33.41
C CYS A 216 -9.08 -0.69 34.50
N ALA A 217 -9.78 -0.42 35.61
CA ALA A 217 -10.06 -1.45 36.60
C ALA A 217 -11.05 -2.44 36.01
N VAL A 218 -10.60 -3.67 35.76
CA VAL A 218 -11.49 -4.78 35.44
C VAL A 218 -11.81 -5.48 36.77
N GLY A 219 -13.08 -5.68 37.07
CA GLY A 219 -13.49 -6.45 38.25
C GLY A 219 -12.88 -7.86 38.21
N PRO A 220 -12.68 -8.52 39.36
CA PRO A 220 -12.16 -9.89 39.38
C PRO A 220 -13.02 -10.77 38.47
N ARG A 221 -12.41 -11.55 37.57
CA ARG A 221 -13.17 -12.52 36.77
C ARG A 221 -13.72 -13.57 37.74
N GLU A 222 -14.94 -14.05 37.50
CA GLU A 222 -15.50 -15.13 38.32
C GLU A 222 -14.55 -16.33 38.31
N GLY A 223 -13.94 -16.63 39.46
CA GLY A 223 -12.97 -17.72 39.61
C GLY A 223 -11.50 -17.30 39.82
N ASP A 224 -11.16 -16.00 39.77
CA ASP A 224 -9.79 -15.54 40.06
C ASP A 224 -9.49 -15.56 41.57
N ASP A 225 -8.43 -16.27 41.97
CA ASP A 225 -7.88 -16.22 43.32
C ASP A 225 -7.23 -14.84 43.55
N ALA A 226 -7.54 -14.19 44.68
CA ALA A 226 -7.06 -12.85 45.01
C ALA A 226 -5.52 -12.75 45.08
N SER A 227 -4.84 -13.89 45.14
CA SER A 227 -3.38 -14.03 45.15
C SER A 227 -2.70 -13.93 43.77
N GLN A 228 -3.45 -13.90 42.66
CA GLN A 228 -2.91 -13.93 41.28
C GLN A 228 -3.33 -12.73 40.41
N GLN A 229 -3.60 -11.56 40.99
CA GLN A 229 -3.91 -10.39 40.17
C GLN A 229 -2.74 -10.05 39.24
N PRO A 230 -2.98 -9.93 37.93
CA PRO A 230 -1.93 -9.58 36.99
C PRO A 230 -1.42 -8.16 37.29
N PRO A 231 -0.13 -7.88 37.00
CA PRO A 231 0.42 -6.56 37.22
C PRO A 231 -0.32 -5.52 36.35
N PRO A 232 -0.26 -4.22 36.69
CA PRO A 232 -1.08 -3.20 36.03
C PRO A 232 -0.87 -3.17 34.51
N PRO A 233 -1.91 -2.91 33.69
CA PRO A 233 -1.78 -2.90 32.23
C PRO A 233 -0.72 -1.93 31.69
N LEU A 234 -0.51 -0.83 32.40
CA LEU A 234 0.45 0.23 32.08
C LEU A 234 1.46 0.39 33.22
N CYS A 235 2.73 0.60 32.87
CA CYS A 235 3.79 0.85 33.83
C CYS A 235 4.78 1.89 33.29
N ALA A 236 5.40 2.69 34.16
CA ALA A 236 6.49 3.59 33.75
C ALA A 236 7.73 2.79 33.29
N PRO A 237 8.50 3.28 32.31
CA PRO A 237 9.80 2.71 31.98
C PRO A 237 10.76 2.75 33.18
N ARG A 238 11.75 1.85 33.18
CA ARG A 238 12.82 1.83 34.20
C ARG A 238 13.89 2.89 33.91
N ASP A 239 14.14 3.16 32.63
CA ASP A 239 15.11 4.14 32.15
C ASP A 239 14.83 4.46 30.66
N TYR A 240 15.66 5.31 30.05
CA TYR A 240 15.70 5.56 28.62
C TYR A 240 17.10 5.27 28.06
N SER A 241 17.15 4.59 26.91
CA SER A 241 18.36 4.43 26.12
C SER A 241 18.41 5.48 25.02
N LEU A 242 19.56 6.13 24.85
CA LEU A 242 19.78 7.08 23.75
C LEU A 242 20.02 6.30 22.46
N VAL A 243 19.10 6.41 21.51
CA VAL A 243 19.22 5.79 20.18
C VAL A 243 20.14 6.62 19.28
N TRP A 244 19.93 7.93 19.26
CA TRP A 244 20.70 8.84 18.42
C TRP A 244 20.63 10.29 18.90
N ALA A 245 21.64 11.09 18.54
CA ALA A 245 21.68 12.53 18.80
C ALA A 245 22.15 13.30 17.57
N PHE A 246 21.40 14.33 17.19
CA PHE A 246 21.79 15.33 16.21
C PHE A 246 22.10 16.65 16.91
N GLN A 247 23.11 17.35 16.41
CA GLN A 247 23.46 18.68 16.91
C GLN A 247 23.28 19.74 15.82
N ALA A 248 22.70 20.88 16.20
CA ALA A 248 22.38 22.01 15.33
C ALA A 248 23.61 22.68 14.72
N SER A 249 24.74 22.64 15.42
CA SER A 249 25.92 23.44 15.10
C SER A 249 27.14 22.59 14.77
N GLY A 250 27.72 22.82 13.60
CA GLY A 250 29.14 22.60 13.37
C GLY A 250 29.96 23.60 14.19
N GLY A 251 30.21 23.29 15.46
CA GLY A 251 31.18 24.01 16.29
C GLY A 251 32.57 23.40 16.09
N GLY A 252 33.53 24.19 15.63
CA GLY A 252 34.93 23.79 15.44
C GLY A 252 35.51 23.15 16.70
N GLY A 253 35.83 21.86 16.61
CA GLY A 253 36.35 21.10 17.74
C GLY A 253 36.49 19.64 17.36
N SER A 254 37.60 19.31 16.70
CA SER A 254 38.04 17.94 16.44
C SER A 254 37.94 17.11 17.73
N ARG A 255 36.94 16.22 17.81
CA ARG A 255 36.92 14.98 18.61
C ARG A 255 35.65 14.19 18.28
N ARG A 256 35.89 13.06 17.59
CA ARG A 256 35.12 11.81 17.46
C ARG A 256 33.59 11.92 17.48
N GLY A 257 32.97 11.75 16.30
CA GLY A 257 31.64 11.13 16.19
C GLY A 257 30.39 12.02 16.22
N ARG A 258 30.38 13.21 15.60
CA ARG A 258 29.20 14.10 15.60
C ARG A 258 28.65 14.36 14.20
N CYS A 259 27.37 14.04 13.98
CA CYS A 259 26.63 14.31 12.75
C CYS A 259 25.84 15.62 12.92
N GLY A 260 26.41 16.74 12.48
CA GLY A 260 25.74 18.05 12.48
C GLY A 260 25.13 18.39 11.11
N GLY A 261 24.14 19.29 11.10
CA GLY A 261 23.62 19.90 9.87
C GLY A 261 22.34 19.29 9.29
N TYR A 262 21.70 18.34 9.98
CA TYR A 262 20.38 17.79 9.59
C TYR A 262 19.20 18.52 10.24
N GLY A 263 19.45 19.45 11.15
CA GLY A 263 18.43 20.21 11.85
C GLY A 263 19.03 21.48 12.42
N ARG A 264 18.18 22.44 12.80
CA ARG A 264 18.58 23.75 13.35
C ARG A 264 18.67 23.77 14.87
N ILE A 265 18.08 22.78 15.52
CA ILE A 265 18.06 22.58 16.97
C ILE A 265 18.59 21.16 17.21
N ASP A 266 19.24 20.96 18.35
CA ASP A 266 19.66 19.63 18.78
C ASP A 266 18.44 18.71 18.91
N ALA A 267 18.62 17.42 18.61
CA ALA A 267 17.55 16.44 18.68
C ALA A 267 18.10 15.12 19.22
N PHE A 268 17.56 14.67 20.35
CA PHE A 268 17.95 13.45 21.03
C PHE A 268 16.78 12.46 20.99
N PHE A 269 17.06 11.25 20.49
CA PHE A 269 16.08 10.19 20.30
C PHE A 269 16.23 9.15 21.40
N TRP A 270 15.17 8.94 22.16
CA TRP A 270 15.17 8.08 23.33
C TRP A 270 14.21 6.90 23.13
N LEU A 271 14.68 5.71 23.48
CA LEU A 271 13.86 4.50 23.52
C LEU A 271 13.59 4.15 24.99
N PRO A 272 12.32 4.00 25.41
CA PRO A 272 11.99 3.58 26.76
C PRO A 272 12.52 2.16 27.03
N VAL A 273 13.13 1.96 28.21
CA VAL A 273 13.53 0.64 28.70
C VAL A 273 12.39 0.08 29.54
N PRO A 274 11.58 -0.86 29.01
CA PRO A 274 10.43 -1.38 29.73
C PRO A 274 10.85 -2.23 30.93
N PRO A 275 10.05 -2.30 32.00
CA PRO A 275 10.18 -3.32 33.03
C PRO A 275 9.97 -4.74 32.47
N ASP A 276 10.41 -5.75 33.21
CA ASP A 276 10.20 -7.16 32.82
C ASP A 276 8.69 -7.45 32.70
N GLY A 277 8.30 -8.10 31.59
CA GLY A 277 6.89 -8.37 31.29
C GLY A 277 6.15 -7.22 30.61
N TYR A 278 6.82 -6.12 30.26
CA TYR A 278 6.26 -4.99 29.53
C TYR A 278 7.01 -4.76 28.20
N ARG A 279 6.40 -4.00 27.28
CA ARG A 279 6.99 -3.57 26.02
C ARG A 279 6.77 -2.08 25.78
N ALA A 280 7.72 -1.45 25.10
CA ALA A 280 7.60 -0.08 24.63
C ALA A 280 6.87 -0.04 23.28
N LEU A 281 6.18 1.07 23.00
CA LEU A 281 5.38 1.24 21.78
C LEU A 281 5.91 2.32 20.83
N GLY A 282 6.86 3.15 21.26
CA GLY A 282 7.44 4.19 20.40
C GLY A 282 8.63 4.91 21.03
N CYS A 283 9.34 5.68 20.20
CA CYS A 283 10.43 6.54 20.63
C CYS A 283 9.95 7.92 21.10
N LEU A 284 10.79 8.59 21.90
CA LEU A 284 10.63 9.98 22.33
C LEU A 284 11.74 10.84 21.73
N VAL A 285 11.47 12.15 21.65
CA VAL A 285 12.41 13.16 21.14
C VAL A 285 12.50 14.32 22.10
N THR A 286 13.72 14.76 22.43
CA THR A 286 13.97 15.98 23.20
C THR A 286 14.94 16.89 22.45
N THR A 287 14.91 18.18 22.76
CA THR A 287 15.86 19.18 22.23
C THR A 287 17.06 19.40 23.15
N GLU A 288 17.00 18.87 24.37
CA GLU A 288 18.07 18.91 25.36
C GLU A 288 18.60 17.50 25.63
N PRO A 289 19.90 17.36 26.00
CA PRO A 289 20.55 16.06 26.22
C PRO A 289 20.09 15.35 27.51
N HIS A 290 19.08 15.88 28.20
CA HIS A 290 18.54 15.29 29.42
C HIS A 290 17.56 14.17 29.09
N LYS A 291 17.62 13.07 29.87
CA LYS A 291 16.65 11.98 29.76
C LYS A 291 15.23 12.52 30.04
N PRO A 292 14.21 12.07 29.29
CA PRO A 292 12.82 12.37 29.62
C PRO A 292 12.45 11.91 31.03
N SER A 293 11.39 12.47 31.61
CA SER A 293 10.81 11.97 32.85
C SER A 293 10.32 10.53 32.68
N LEU A 294 10.47 9.68 33.71
CA LEU A 294 9.90 8.33 33.69
C LEU A 294 8.36 8.33 33.67
N HIS A 295 7.73 9.45 34.04
CA HIS A 295 6.27 9.62 33.97
C HIS A 295 5.77 10.15 32.63
N GLU A 296 6.68 10.44 31.69
CA GLU A 296 6.32 11.00 30.37
C GLU A 296 5.55 10.00 29.51
N VAL A 297 5.93 8.71 29.56
CA VAL A 297 5.39 7.64 28.71
C VAL A 297 5.11 6.40 29.56
N ALA A 298 4.19 5.57 29.11
CA ALA A 298 3.94 4.24 29.69
C ALA A 298 4.38 3.12 28.72
N CYS A 299 4.90 2.05 29.30
CA CYS A 299 5.04 0.76 28.66
C CYS A 299 3.78 -0.08 28.90
N VAL A 300 3.46 -0.98 27.97
CA VAL A 300 2.26 -1.83 28.01
C VAL A 300 2.63 -3.26 28.37
N ARG A 301 1.82 -3.91 29.21
CA ARG A 301 2.01 -5.30 29.61
C ARG A 301 2.04 -6.21 28.38
N ALA A 302 2.98 -7.15 28.33
CA ALA A 302 3.34 -7.86 27.09
C ALA A 302 2.19 -8.69 26.49
N ASP A 303 1.28 -9.22 27.31
CA ASP A 303 0.07 -9.95 26.88
C ASP A 303 -0.99 -9.06 26.21
N LEU A 304 -0.92 -7.74 26.42
CA LEU A 304 -1.76 -6.73 25.78
C LEU A 304 -1.07 -6.10 24.55
N THR A 305 0.00 -6.72 24.05
CA THR A 305 0.76 -6.26 22.89
C THR A 305 0.89 -7.32 21.81
N ASP A 306 1.11 -6.87 20.57
CA ASP A 306 1.35 -7.71 19.39
C ASP A 306 2.67 -7.31 18.71
N ASP A 307 3.22 -8.21 17.90
CA ASP A 307 4.44 -7.94 17.14
C ASP A 307 4.20 -6.82 16.10
N CYS A 308 5.26 -6.04 15.84
CA CYS A 308 5.22 -4.88 14.95
C CYS A 308 6.26 -4.98 13.82
N GLU A 309 6.02 -4.22 12.75
CA GLU A 309 6.90 -4.09 11.60
C GLU A 309 7.05 -2.60 11.21
N PRO A 310 8.16 -2.22 10.54
CA PRO A 310 8.32 -0.85 10.09
C PRO A 310 7.32 -0.52 8.97
N HIS A 311 6.78 0.70 9.00
CA HIS A 311 5.82 1.20 8.03
C HIS A 311 6.28 2.50 7.38
N GLY A 312 6.39 2.48 6.05
CA GLY A 312 6.84 3.62 5.27
C GLY A 312 8.29 4.00 5.53
N SER A 313 8.81 4.91 4.70
CA SER A 313 10.08 5.59 4.93
C SER A 313 9.77 7.06 5.20
N LEU A 314 9.91 7.49 6.46
CA LEU A 314 9.62 8.87 6.84
C LEU A 314 10.87 9.74 6.65
N LEU A 315 12.02 9.25 7.11
CA LEU A 315 13.29 9.96 7.00
C LEU A 315 14.43 8.98 6.69
N HIS A 316 15.35 9.39 5.83
CA HIS A 316 16.60 8.70 5.56
C HIS A 316 17.75 9.71 5.48
N LEU A 317 18.60 9.74 6.50
CA LEU A 317 19.75 10.64 6.61
C LEU A 317 21.05 9.85 6.45
N PRO A 318 21.81 10.04 5.37
CA PRO A 318 23.13 9.43 5.22
C PRO A 318 24.06 9.87 6.36
N LEU A 319 24.79 8.93 6.96
CA LEU A 319 25.77 9.27 7.99
C LEU A 319 27.17 9.34 7.36
N PRO A 320 28.05 10.24 7.82
CA PRO A 320 29.44 10.27 7.37
C PRO A 320 30.11 8.92 7.65
N ARG A 321 30.84 8.37 6.67
CA ARG A 321 31.66 7.17 6.88
C ARG A 321 32.70 7.47 7.96
N GLN A 322 32.61 6.80 9.11
CA GLN A 322 33.76 6.70 10.01
C GLN A 322 34.81 5.83 9.32
N GLN A 323 36.06 6.31 9.25
CA GLN A 323 37.20 5.49 8.85
C GLN A 323 37.45 4.42 9.92
N GLN A 324 36.70 3.32 9.94
CA GLN A 324 37.21 2.04 10.44
C GLN A 324 36.38 0.83 9.96
N GLN A 325 37.11 -0.03 9.25
CA GLN A 325 36.97 -1.48 9.04
C GLN A 325 35.76 -2.01 8.25
N SER A 326 36.01 -2.11 6.94
CA SER A 326 35.88 -3.34 6.15
C SER A 326 34.65 -4.22 6.44
N SER A 327 33.52 -3.81 5.90
CA SER A 327 32.55 -4.75 5.33
C SER A 327 32.06 -4.20 4.00
N PRO A 328 32.02 -5.00 2.92
CA PRO A 328 31.59 -4.57 1.60
C PRO A 328 30.06 -4.53 1.53
N SER A 329 29.40 -3.86 2.47
CA SER A 329 27.97 -3.55 2.34
C SER A 329 27.84 -2.39 1.36
N SER A 330 27.05 -2.60 0.30
CA SER A 330 26.85 -1.66 -0.81
C SER A 330 26.17 -0.34 -0.42
N CYS A 331 25.75 -0.18 0.84
CA CYS A 331 25.06 1.00 1.35
C CYS A 331 25.89 1.72 2.44
N PRO A 332 26.05 3.06 2.37
CA PRO A 332 26.63 3.83 3.47
C PRO A 332 25.71 3.77 4.71
N PRO A 333 26.26 3.88 5.94
CA PRO A 333 25.44 3.93 7.16
C PRO A 333 24.46 5.11 7.08
N ALA A 334 23.23 4.90 7.54
CA ALA A 334 22.18 5.92 7.46
C ALA A 334 21.28 5.85 8.69
N PHE A 335 20.91 7.01 9.23
CA PHE A 335 19.86 7.12 10.22
C PHE A 335 18.51 7.11 9.53
N THR A 336 17.65 6.18 9.91
CA THR A 336 16.33 5.99 9.33
C THR A 336 15.25 6.20 10.38
N VAL A 337 14.15 6.85 9.97
CA VAL A 337 12.92 6.97 10.76
C VAL A 337 11.78 6.35 9.96
N ARG A 338 11.04 5.46 10.58
CA ARG A 338 9.95 4.69 9.97
C ARG A 338 8.77 4.66 10.95
N GLY A 339 7.55 4.67 10.43
CA GLY A 339 6.37 4.45 11.28
C GLY A 339 6.38 3.04 11.85
N VAL A 340 5.60 2.81 12.91
CA VAL A 340 5.40 1.47 13.47
C VAL A 340 3.96 1.04 13.20
N ARG A 341 3.79 -0.16 12.66
CA ARG A 341 2.47 -0.77 12.47
C ARG A 341 2.46 -2.23 12.93
N PRO A 342 1.27 -2.82 13.14
CA PRO A 342 1.17 -4.25 13.43
C PRO A 342 1.80 -5.11 12.33
N ALA A 343 2.49 -6.18 12.74
CA ALA A 343 3.08 -7.13 11.81
C ALA A 343 2.00 -7.72 10.88
N HIS A 344 2.39 -8.11 9.66
CA HIS A 344 1.45 -8.68 8.68
C HIS A 344 0.51 -9.76 9.24
N ALA A 345 1.01 -10.67 10.08
CA ALA A 345 0.22 -11.75 10.68
C ALA A 345 -0.86 -11.28 11.67
N CYS A 346 -0.75 -10.04 12.16
CA CYS A 346 -1.67 -9.44 13.13
C CYS A 346 -2.67 -8.45 12.46
N ARG A 347 -2.74 -8.41 11.12
CA ARG A 347 -3.59 -7.53 10.31
C ARG A 347 -4.74 -8.29 9.62
N GLY A 348 -5.65 -7.54 8.99
CA GLY A 348 -6.86 -8.07 8.35
C GLY A 348 -8.06 -8.11 9.30
N MET A 349 -9.18 -8.66 8.83
CA MET A 349 -10.47 -8.65 9.55
C MET A 349 -10.43 -9.29 10.94
N ARG A 350 -9.60 -10.32 11.10
CA ARG A 350 -9.40 -11.05 12.36
C ARG A 350 -8.12 -10.65 13.09
N GLY A 351 -7.39 -9.68 12.54
CA GLY A 351 -6.15 -9.16 13.10
C GLY A 351 -6.42 -8.33 14.35
N LYS A 352 -5.66 -8.58 15.42
CA LYS A 352 -5.84 -7.94 16.73
C LYS A 352 -4.94 -6.72 16.93
N GLY A 353 -3.94 -6.54 16.06
CA GLY A 353 -2.95 -5.49 16.24
C GLY A 353 -3.52 -4.10 15.98
N VAL A 354 -3.24 -3.20 16.91
CA VAL A 354 -3.59 -1.77 16.86
C VAL A 354 -2.30 -0.96 16.87
N GLY A 355 -2.06 -0.17 15.82
CA GLY A 355 -0.91 0.71 15.73
C GLY A 355 -1.15 1.99 16.53
N ALA A 356 -0.18 2.40 17.35
CA ALA A 356 -0.33 3.59 18.19
C ALA A 356 -0.12 4.93 17.44
N GLY A 357 0.31 4.90 16.17
CA GLY A 357 0.71 6.11 15.43
C GLY A 357 2.12 6.60 15.77
N THR A 358 2.93 5.75 16.40
CA THR A 358 4.32 6.04 16.78
C THR A 358 5.31 5.72 15.66
N PHE A 359 6.59 6.04 15.89
CA PHE A 359 7.69 5.73 14.99
C PHE A 359 8.82 4.99 15.71
N CYS A 360 9.66 4.33 14.92
CA CYS A 360 10.94 3.77 15.33
C CYS A 360 12.08 4.47 14.56
N CYS A 361 13.28 4.46 15.14
CA CYS A 361 14.45 5.01 14.48
C CYS A 361 15.68 4.14 14.72
N ALA A 362 16.59 4.12 13.74
CA ALA A 362 17.76 3.25 13.75
C ALA A 362 18.86 3.81 12.85
N ALA A 363 20.11 3.78 13.32
CA ALA A 363 21.31 4.05 12.51
C ALA A 363 21.94 2.77 11.92
N ASP A 364 21.66 1.62 12.53
CA ASP A 364 22.10 0.29 12.13
C ASP A 364 21.08 -0.44 11.22
N GLY A 365 19.95 0.20 10.96
CA GLY A 365 18.86 -0.37 10.17
C GLY A 365 17.97 -1.35 10.93
N SER A 366 18.18 -1.54 12.24
CA SER A 366 17.40 -2.44 13.11
C SER A 366 15.89 -2.27 12.92
N ALA A 367 15.17 -3.40 12.93
CA ALA A 367 13.71 -3.37 12.89
C ALA A 367 13.15 -2.97 14.27
N PRO A 368 11.94 -2.39 14.33
CA PRO A 368 11.32 -2.02 15.61
C PRO A 368 11.23 -3.20 16.59
N ARG A 369 10.96 -4.41 16.08
CA ARG A 369 10.94 -5.65 16.87
C ARG A 369 12.28 -5.96 17.54
N ASP A 370 13.38 -5.73 16.83
CA ASP A 370 14.74 -5.97 17.36
C ASP A 370 15.10 -4.96 18.46
N GLN A 371 14.47 -3.79 18.44
CA GLN A 371 14.55 -2.77 19.49
C GLN A 371 13.60 -3.04 20.67
N GLY A 372 12.82 -4.14 20.63
CA GLY A 372 11.84 -4.46 21.67
C GLY A 372 10.55 -3.64 21.60
N LEU A 373 10.28 -2.97 20.48
CA LEU A 373 9.02 -2.27 20.26
C LEU A 373 7.90 -3.24 19.87
N ALA A 374 6.67 -2.86 20.19
CA ALA A 374 5.45 -3.60 19.87
C ALA A 374 4.32 -2.70 19.37
N CYS A 375 3.19 -3.30 19.05
CA CYS A 375 1.90 -2.63 18.87
C CYS A 375 0.93 -3.06 19.98
N ILE A 376 -0.16 -2.33 20.15
CA ILE A 376 -1.21 -2.70 21.11
C ILE A 376 -1.98 -3.90 20.54
N SER A 377 -2.45 -4.81 21.38
CA SER A 377 -3.32 -5.91 20.96
C SER A 377 -4.74 -5.72 21.49
N ASN A 378 -5.73 -5.75 20.60
CA ASN A 378 -7.12 -5.91 20.98
C ASN A 378 -7.41 -7.39 21.29
N VAL A 379 -6.92 -7.85 22.46
CA VAL A 379 -7.14 -9.22 22.93
C VAL A 379 -8.64 -9.51 23.02
N GLY A 380 -9.07 -10.64 22.44
CA GLY A 380 -10.49 -10.99 22.30
C GLY A 380 -11.19 -10.34 21.11
N LEU A 381 -10.56 -9.37 20.45
CA LEU A 381 -11.08 -8.59 19.32
C LEU A 381 -12.47 -8.00 19.62
N ASP A 382 -12.51 -7.07 20.57
CA ASP A 382 -13.73 -6.29 20.82
C ASP A 382 -14.01 -5.34 19.66
N LEU A 383 -15.16 -5.54 19.00
CA LEU A 383 -15.62 -4.76 17.84
C LEU A 383 -16.74 -3.78 18.22
N SER A 384 -16.94 -3.49 19.50
CA SER A 384 -17.96 -2.54 19.98
C SER A 384 -17.82 -1.12 19.43
N ALA A 385 -16.60 -0.72 19.00
CA ALA A 385 -16.34 0.56 18.37
C ALA A 385 -16.68 0.61 16.87
N MET A 386 -17.01 -0.52 16.24
CA MET A 386 -17.41 -0.55 14.83
C MET A 386 -18.77 0.16 14.62
N PRO A 387 -19.02 0.75 13.43
CA PRO A 387 -20.28 1.44 13.14
C PRO A 387 -21.46 0.47 13.05
N THR A 388 -22.64 0.90 13.50
CA THR A 388 -23.90 0.21 13.17
C THR A 388 -24.19 0.25 11.67
N LEU A 389 -25.16 -0.53 11.18
CA LEU A 389 -25.54 -0.48 9.76
C LEU A 389 -25.99 0.93 9.31
N GLU A 390 -26.72 1.65 10.17
CA GLU A 390 -27.15 3.02 9.88
C GLU A 390 -25.95 3.99 9.83
N GLN A 391 -25.02 3.86 10.78
CA GLN A 391 -23.78 4.63 10.78
C GLN A 391 -22.90 4.29 9.57
N ALA A 392 -22.85 3.03 9.14
CA ALA A 392 -22.17 2.59 7.94
C ALA A 392 -22.71 3.30 6.68
N HIS A 393 -24.04 3.36 6.52
CA HIS A 393 -24.66 4.12 5.44
C HIS A 393 -24.30 5.62 5.50
N ALA A 394 -24.31 6.23 6.70
CA ALA A 394 -23.92 7.62 6.88
C ALA A 394 -22.45 7.88 6.51
N VAL A 395 -21.54 6.98 6.89
CA VAL A 395 -20.11 7.03 6.51
C VAL A 395 -19.94 6.99 5.00
N ILE A 396 -20.64 6.07 4.32
CA ILE A 396 -20.58 5.94 2.85
C ILE A 396 -21.17 7.17 2.16
N GLN A 397 -22.28 7.71 2.66
CA GLN A 397 -22.88 8.92 2.10
C GLN A 397 -21.98 10.16 2.28
N HIS A 398 -21.24 10.23 3.39
CA HIS A 398 -20.37 11.36 3.68
C HIS A 398 -19.05 11.30 2.90
N TYR A 399 -18.41 10.12 2.83
CA TYR A 399 -17.07 9.95 2.25
C TYR A 399 -17.03 9.22 0.90
N GLY A 400 -18.15 8.65 0.43
CA GLY A 400 -18.24 7.86 -0.79
C GLY A 400 -17.59 8.57 -1.99
N PRO A 401 -16.50 8.04 -2.56
CA PRO A 401 -15.79 8.68 -3.66
C PRO A 401 -16.63 8.77 -4.93
N THR A 402 -16.39 9.82 -5.71
CA THR A 402 -16.87 9.88 -7.10
C THR A 402 -15.85 9.18 -7.99
N LEU A 403 -16.25 8.06 -8.61
CA LEU A 403 -15.42 7.29 -9.53
C LEU A 403 -15.58 7.80 -10.96
N PHE A 404 -14.57 8.47 -11.50
CA PHE A 404 -14.53 8.95 -12.88
C PHE A 404 -13.92 7.91 -13.83
N PHE A 405 -14.55 7.74 -14.98
CA PHE A 405 -14.02 6.94 -16.09
C PHE A 405 -13.36 7.85 -17.13
N HIS A 406 -12.31 7.35 -17.77
CA HIS A 406 -11.59 8.11 -18.79
C HIS A 406 -12.53 8.56 -19.93
N PRO A 407 -12.43 9.79 -20.51
CA PRO A 407 -13.30 10.29 -21.59
C PRO A 407 -13.37 9.45 -22.88
N LYS A 408 -12.52 8.43 -22.99
CA LYS A 408 -12.40 7.51 -24.13
C LYS A 408 -12.62 6.06 -23.71
N GLU A 409 -13.16 5.85 -22.52
CA GLU A 409 -13.58 4.54 -22.05
C GLU A 409 -14.74 4.06 -22.92
N LEU A 410 -14.67 2.80 -23.34
CA LEU A 410 -15.71 2.13 -24.10
C LEU A 410 -16.44 1.08 -23.26
N TYR A 411 -15.77 0.57 -22.23
CA TYR A 411 -16.24 -0.49 -21.36
C TYR A 411 -16.56 0.12 -19.99
N LEU A 412 -17.80 0.58 -19.83
CA LEU A 412 -18.25 1.23 -18.59
C LEU A 412 -18.72 0.17 -17.58
N PRO A 413 -18.86 0.52 -16.28
CA PRO A 413 -19.36 -0.41 -15.28
C PRO A 413 -20.84 -0.73 -15.49
N SER A 414 -21.32 -1.76 -14.78
CA SER A 414 -22.75 -2.05 -14.64
C SER A 414 -23.03 -2.62 -13.26
N SER A 415 -24.31 -2.78 -12.89
CA SER A 415 -24.64 -3.71 -11.80
C SER A 415 -24.47 -5.17 -12.26
N VAL A 416 -24.20 -6.06 -11.31
CA VAL A 416 -24.16 -7.51 -11.54
C VAL A 416 -25.53 -8.03 -11.97
N ALA A 417 -26.60 -7.53 -11.35
CA ALA A 417 -27.97 -7.90 -11.72
C ALA A 417 -28.31 -7.54 -13.17
N TRP A 418 -27.84 -6.38 -13.66
CA TRP A 418 -27.97 -6.01 -15.07
C TRP A 418 -27.19 -6.97 -15.96
N PHE A 419 -25.94 -7.30 -15.58
CA PHE A 419 -25.10 -8.21 -16.36
C PHE A 419 -25.77 -9.58 -16.55
N PHE A 420 -26.32 -10.17 -15.49
CA PHE A 420 -27.06 -11.43 -15.59
C PHE A 420 -28.32 -11.32 -16.47
N LYS A 421 -29.19 -10.34 -16.19
CA LYS A 421 -30.43 -10.14 -16.97
C LYS A 421 -30.22 -9.85 -18.45
N ASN A 422 -29.06 -9.30 -18.83
CA ASN A 422 -28.78 -8.94 -20.22
C ASN A 422 -28.15 -10.05 -21.05
N GLY A 423 -27.98 -11.24 -20.46
CA GLY A 423 -27.69 -12.48 -21.20
C GLY A 423 -26.38 -13.16 -20.83
N ALA A 424 -25.73 -12.79 -19.71
CA ALA A 424 -24.66 -13.61 -19.17
C ALA A 424 -25.18 -15.02 -18.87
N ARG A 425 -24.35 -16.01 -19.16
CA ARG A 425 -24.70 -17.43 -18.96
C ARG A 425 -23.64 -18.15 -18.19
N LEU A 426 -24.07 -19.12 -17.40
CA LEU A 426 -23.20 -20.04 -16.68
C LEU A 426 -22.86 -21.20 -17.60
N TYR A 427 -21.58 -21.46 -17.76
CA TYR A 427 -21.06 -22.59 -18.54
C TYR A 427 -20.43 -23.60 -17.61
N LYS A 428 -20.50 -24.86 -18.02
CA LYS A 428 -19.91 -25.99 -17.33
C LYS A 428 -19.01 -26.76 -18.27
N ARG A 429 -17.86 -27.23 -17.78
CA ARG A 429 -16.94 -28.08 -18.55
C ARG A 429 -17.66 -29.36 -19.02
N GLY A 430 -17.68 -29.57 -20.33
CA GLY A 430 -18.40 -30.70 -20.94
C GLY A 430 -19.93 -30.61 -20.85
N GLY A 431 -20.48 -29.45 -20.47
CA GLY A 431 -21.92 -29.17 -20.42
C GLY A 431 -22.48 -28.64 -21.74
N ASP A 432 -23.70 -28.10 -21.69
CA ASP A 432 -24.39 -27.53 -22.84
C ASP A 432 -23.63 -26.30 -23.38
N PRO A 433 -23.26 -26.26 -24.68
CA PRO A 433 -22.62 -25.10 -25.29
C PRO A 433 -23.49 -23.84 -25.32
N ALA A 434 -24.81 -23.95 -25.10
CA ALA A 434 -25.70 -22.79 -24.99
C ALA A 434 -25.52 -22.04 -23.67
N GLY A 435 -25.06 -22.71 -22.60
CA GLY A 435 -24.97 -22.15 -21.25
C GLY A 435 -26.32 -21.94 -20.56
N GLU A 436 -26.32 -22.00 -19.23
CA GLU A 436 -27.51 -21.82 -18.38
C GLU A 436 -27.77 -20.34 -18.11
N GLU A 437 -29.04 -19.93 -18.10
CA GLU A 437 -29.42 -18.55 -17.76
C GLU A 437 -29.19 -18.29 -16.27
N ILE A 438 -28.67 -17.10 -15.95
CA ILE A 438 -28.39 -16.69 -14.57
C ILE A 438 -29.49 -15.70 -14.14
N ASP A 439 -30.10 -15.92 -12.98
CA ASP A 439 -31.05 -14.96 -12.42
C ASP A 439 -30.35 -13.71 -11.86
N ALA A 440 -31.12 -12.69 -11.49
CA ALA A 440 -30.60 -11.38 -11.07
C ALA A 440 -29.66 -11.43 -9.85
N GLU A 441 -29.90 -12.36 -8.91
CA GLU A 441 -29.10 -12.51 -7.70
C GLU A 441 -28.05 -13.62 -7.84
N GLY A 442 -28.07 -14.35 -8.97
CA GLY A 442 -27.19 -15.47 -9.25
C GLY A 442 -27.49 -16.69 -8.38
N SER A 443 -28.75 -16.95 -8.07
CA SER A 443 -29.13 -18.03 -7.14
C SER A 443 -28.87 -19.44 -7.67
N ASN A 444 -28.77 -19.58 -8.99
CA ASN A 444 -28.38 -20.82 -9.66
C ASN A 444 -26.86 -20.99 -9.84
N LEU A 445 -26.04 -20.06 -9.33
CA LEU A 445 -24.58 -20.19 -9.38
C LEU A 445 -24.07 -21.19 -8.33
N PRO A 446 -23.03 -21.98 -8.64
CA PRO A 446 -22.41 -22.85 -7.65
C PRO A 446 -21.78 -21.98 -6.54
N CYS A 447 -22.25 -22.19 -5.31
CA CYS A 447 -21.85 -21.41 -4.13
C CYS A 447 -20.64 -22.03 -3.42
N GLY A 448 -19.73 -21.18 -2.95
CA GLY A 448 -18.55 -21.55 -2.17
C GLY A 448 -17.52 -22.40 -2.92
N GLY A 449 -16.60 -23.01 -2.17
CA GLY A 449 -15.50 -23.81 -2.73
C GLY A 449 -14.30 -22.96 -3.14
N CYS A 450 -13.53 -23.45 -4.10
CA CYS A 450 -12.43 -22.74 -4.73
C CYS A 450 -12.60 -22.75 -6.25
N ASN A 451 -11.76 -22.00 -6.95
CA ASN A 451 -11.70 -22.09 -8.39
C ASN A 451 -11.15 -23.46 -8.85
N ASP A 452 -12.06 -24.35 -9.27
CA ASP A 452 -11.79 -25.68 -9.81
C ASP A 452 -11.73 -25.70 -11.36
N GLY A 453 -12.06 -24.58 -12.01
CA GLY A 453 -12.18 -24.41 -13.45
C GLY A 453 -13.32 -25.21 -14.08
N GLU A 454 -14.25 -25.77 -13.29
CA GLU A 454 -15.38 -26.55 -13.80
C GLU A 454 -16.50 -25.66 -14.36
N TYR A 455 -16.60 -24.43 -13.87
CA TYR A 455 -17.62 -23.46 -14.26
C TYR A 455 -17.00 -22.12 -14.62
N TRP A 456 -17.59 -21.41 -15.59
CA TRP A 456 -17.26 -20.01 -15.89
C TRP A 456 -18.51 -19.27 -16.35
N ILE A 457 -18.51 -17.94 -16.19
CA ILE A 457 -19.54 -17.07 -16.76
C ILE A 457 -19.04 -16.50 -18.08
N ASP A 458 -19.90 -16.43 -19.10
CA ASP A 458 -19.56 -15.77 -20.37
C ASP A 458 -20.73 -14.94 -20.90
N ILE A 459 -20.42 -14.02 -21.81
CA ILE A 459 -21.39 -13.17 -22.50
C ILE A 459 -21.79 -13.77 -23.86
N PRO A 460 -22.99 -13.47 -24.37
CA PRO A 460 -23.44 -14.04 -25.64
C PRO A 460 -22.62 -13.48 -26.80
N GLY A 461 -22.43 -14.26 -27.87
CA GLY A 461 -21.78 -13.78 -29.08
C GLY A 461 -22.59 -12.70 -29.84
N GLY A 462 -21.96 -12.11 -30.86
CA GLY A 462 -22.64 -11.18 -31.78
C GLY A 462 -22.83 -9.76 -31.22
N ASP A 463 -23.83 -9.05 -31.76
CA ASP A 463 -24.11 -7.64 -31.37
C ASP A 463 -24.54 -7.50 -29.92
N ARG A 464 -25.28 -8.48 -29.40
CA ARG A 464 -25.74 -8.49 -28.01
C ARG A 464 -24.56 -8.49 -27.03
N GLY A 465 -23.57 -9.37 -27.22
CA GLY A 465 -22.34 -9.37 -26.42
C GLY A 465 -21.57 -8.06 -26.55
N ARG A 466 -21.40 -7.54 -27.77
CA ARG A 466 -20.70 -6.26 -27.99
C ARG A 466 -21.35 -5.09 -27.27
N GLN A 467 -22.68 -5.04 -27.21
CA GLN A 467 -23.41 -4.03 -26.46
C GLN A 467 -23.22 -4.23 -24.96
N MET A 468 -23.24 -5.48 -24.50
CA MET A 468 -23.06 -5.84 -23.09
C MET A 468 -21.66 -5.48 -22.57
N CYS A 469 -20.62 -5.64 -23.39
CA CYS A 469 -19.27 -5.19 -23.05
C CYS A 469 -19.20 -3.70 -22.71
N ARG A 470 -20.07 -2.86 -23.31
CA ARG A 470 -20.08 -1.41 -23.06
C ARG A 470 -20.56 -1.04 -21.66
N GLY A 471 -21.23 -1.96 -20.97
CA GLY A 471 -21.82 -1.74 -19.65
C GLY A 471 -23.06 -0.85 -19.65
N ASP A 472 -23.48 -0.51 -18.43
CA ASP A 472 -24.64 0.33 -18.14
C ASP A 472 -24.29 1.29 -17.00
N LEU A 473 -23.68 2.42 -17.36
CA LEU A 473 -23.27 3.44 -16.39
C LEU A 473 -24.46 4.00 -15.60
N ALA A 474 -25.67 4.02 -16.20
CA ALA A 474 -26.85 4.54 -15.53
C ALA A 474 -27.30 3.60 -14.40
N GLY A 475 -27.27 2.29 -14.63
CA GLY A 475 -27.59 1.25 -13.66
C GLY A 475 -26.41 0.75 -12.80
N ALA A 476 -25.20 1.29 -13.01
CA ALA A 476 -24.02 0.90 -12.24
C ALA A 476 -24.13 1.28 -10.75
N GLU A 477 -23.71 0.38 -9.89
CA GLU A 477 -23.64 0.54 -8.43
C GLU A 477 -22.34 -0.07 -7.91
N LEU A 478 -21.84 0.41 -6.77
CA LEU A 478 -20.68 -0.19 -6.10
C LEU A 478 -21.13 -1.14 -4.98
N TYR A 479 -20.37 -2.20 -4.78
CA TYR A 479 -20.65 -3.20 -3.76
C TYR A 479 -19.71 -2.99 -2.57
N ALA A 480 -20.28 -2.56 -1.44
CA ALA A 480 -19.53 -2.19 -0.25
C ALA A 480 -19.36 -3.37 0.70
N HIS A 481 -18.12 -3.65 1.09
CA HIS A 481 -17.76 -4.56 2.18
C HIS A 481 -17.17 -3.75 3.32
N LEU A 482 -17.83 -3.79 4.49
CA LEU A 482 -17.34 -3.14 5.70
C LEU A 482 -16.61 -4.15 6.56
N LYS A 483 -15.33 -3.87 6.84
CA LYS A 483 -14.46 -4.82 7.49
C LYS A 483 -13.67 -4.16 8.64
N PRO A 484 -13.53 -4.83 9.80
CA PRO A 484 -12.65 -4.34 10.86
C PRO A 484 -11.22 -4.23 10.35
N ALA A 485 -10.55 -3.13 10.70
CA ALA A 485 -9.14 -2.92 10.40
C ALA A 485 -8.42 -2.44 11.67
N MET A 486 -7.11 -2.69 11.72
CA MET A 486 -6.24 -2.22 12.81
C MET A 486 -6.81 -2.61 14.19
N GLY A 487 -7.16 -3.89 14.39
CA GLY A 487 -7.72 -4.40 15.64
C GLY A 487 -9.07 -3.80 16.02
N GLY A 488 -9.86 -3.34 15.05
CA GLY A 488 -11.16 -2.70 15.27
C GLY A 488 -11.09 -1.21 15.60
N SER A 489 -9.90 -0.60 15.58
CA SER A 489 -9.75 0.86 15.73
C SER A 489 -10.11 1.64 14.46
N CYS A 490 -10.20 0.95 13.33
CA CYS A 490 -10.65 1.50 12.06
C CYS A 490 -11.69 0.59 11.40
N THR A 491 -12.55 1.19 10.59
CA THR A 491 -13.40 0.49 9.63
C THR A 491 -12.86 0.72 8.23
N ASP A 492 -12.51 -0.37 7.55
CA ASP A 492 -12.22 -0.34 6.13
C ASP A 492 -13.52 -0.57 5.35
N VAL A 493 -13.84 0.32 4.42
CA VAL A 493 -14.98 0.21 3.52
C VAL A 493 -14.46 -0.03 2.11
N ALA A 494 -14.39 -1.29 1.71
CA ALA A 494 -13.95 -1.69 0.38
C ALA A 494 -15.14 -1.58 -0.60
N MET A 495 -14.99 -0.74 -1.61
CA MET A 495 -16.02 -0.42 -2.60
C MET A 495 -15.65 -1.07 -3.92
N TRP A 496 -16.30 -2.18 -4.24
CA TRP A 496 -16.05 -2.95 -5.45
C TRP A 496 -16.87 -2.41 -6.62
N VAL A 497 -16.23 -2.27 -7.78
CA VAL A 497 -16.85 -1.93 -9.05
C VAL A 497 -16.75 -3.11 -10.00
N PHE A 498 -17.87 -3.42 -10.67
CA PHE A 498 -17.94 -4.45 -11.70
C PHE A 498 -18.00 -3.81 -13.09
N CYS A 499 -17.07 -4.19 -13.96
CA CYS A 499 -17.17 -3.90 -15.39
C CYS A 499 -17.46 -5.20 -16.14
N PRO A 500 -18.48 -5.26 -17.02
CA PRO A 500 -18.77 -6.46 -17.82
C PRO A 500 -17.61 -6.95 -18.69
N PHE A 501 -16.65 -6.08 -19.01
CA PHE A 501 -15.55 -6.40 -19.89
C PHE A 501 -14.33 -5.52 -19.59
N ASN A 502 -13.14 -6.13 -19.55
CA ASN A 502 -11.86 -5.43 -19.54
C ASN A 502 -11.34 -5.32 -20.98
N GLY A 503 -10.89 -4.12 -21.35
CA GLY A 503 -10.40 -3.80 -22.69
C GLY A 503 -8.95 -4.23 -22.95
N SER A 504 -8.43 -3.91 -24.13
CA SER A 504 -7.06 -4.31 -24.46
C SER A 504 -6.00 -3.44 -23.79
N ALA A 505 -4.95 -4.11 -23.32
CA ALA A 505 -3.79 -3.47 -22.75
C ALA A 505 -2.99 -2.67 -23.79
N ARG A 506 -2.37 -1.59 -23.34
CA ARG A 506 -1.47 -0.75 -24.14
C ARG A 506 -0.09 -0.79 -23.51
N PHE A 507 0.94 -0.95 -24.32
CA PHE A 507 2.32 -0.97 -23.87
C PHE A 507 3.02 0.32 -24.28
N LYS A 508 3.76 0.92 -23.35
CA LYS A 508 4.62 2.07 -23.64
C LYS A 508 6.07 1.60 -23.73
N LEU A 509 6.79 2.06 -24.75
CA LEU A 509 8.22 1.85 -24.94
C LEU A 509 8.90 3.21 -25.21
N GLY A 510 9.31 3.91 -24.15
CA GLY A 510 9.84 5.26 -24.24
C GLY A 510 8.80 6.24 -24.78
N LEU A 511 9.02 6.78 -25.98
CA LEU A 511 8.07 7.70 -26.64
C LEU A 511 7.00 6.97 -27.47
N LEU A 512 7.12 5.65 -27.68
CA LEU A 512 6.21 4.87 -28.51
C LEU A 512 5.08 4.25 -27.67
N ASP A 513 3.85 4.37 -28.14
CA ASP A 513 2.69 3.67 -27.56
C ASP A 513 2.24 2.56 -28.52
N LEU A 514 2.28 1.31 -28.06
CA LEU A 514 1.96 0.11 -28.83
C LEU A 514 0.66 -0.53 -28.31
N PRO A 515 -0.39 -0.67 -29.14
CA PRO A 515 -1.55 -1.48 -28.78
C PRO A 515 -1.15 -2.96 -28.74
N LEU A 516 -1.53 -3.70 -27.70
CA LEU A 516 -1.23 -5.14 -27.58
C LEU A 516 -2.29 -6.03 -28.24
N GLY A 517 -3.03 -5.50 -29.23
CA GLY A 517 -4.09 -6.23 -29.91
C GLY A 517 -5.23 -6.59 -28.95
N LYS A 518 -5.42 -7.89 -28.70
CA LYS A 518 -6.44 -8.41 -27.78
C LYS A 518 -5.90 -8.71 -26.38
N THR A 519 -4.58 -8.70 -26.19
CA THR A 519 -3.97 -9.01 -24.89
C THR A 519 -4.54 -8.14 -23.77
N GLY A 520 -4.92 -8.78 -22.67
CA GLY A 520 -5.54 -8.15 -21.50
C GLY A 520 -7.06 -8.06 -21.56
N GLN A 521 -7.69 -8.33 -22.71
CA GLN A 521 -9.14 -8.37 -22.78
C GLN A 521 -9.68 -9.56 -22.01
N HIS A 522 -10.76 -9.39 -21.26
CA HIS A 522 -11.49 -10.51 -20.69
C HIS A 522 -12.91 -10.08 -20.32
N VAL A 523 -13.81 -11.06 -20.30
CA VAL A 523 -15.15 -10.88 -19.74
C VAL A 523 -15.03 -10.77 -18.23
N GLY A 524 -15.86 -9.89 -17.66
CA GLY A 524 -15.90 -9.58 -16.25
C GLY A 524 -14.64 -8.88 -15.75
N ASP A 525 -14.79 -7.89 -14.89
CA ASP A 525 -13.68 -7.21 -14.26
C ASP A 525 -14.09 -6.67 -12.91
N TRP A 526 -13.23 -6.85 -11.92
CA TRP A 526 -13.47 -6.46 -10.53
C TRP A 526 -12.31 -5.61 -10.05
N GLU A 527 -12.59 -4.34 -9.80
CA GLU A 527 -11.66 -3.38 -9.21
C GLU A 527 -12.26 -2.81 -7.93
N HIS A 528 -11.43 -2.20 -7.07
CA HIS A 528 -11.93 -1.60 -5.84
C HIS A 528 -11.09 -0.44 -5.33
N PHE A 529 -11.69 0.33 -4.44
CA PHE A 529 -10.94 1.23 -3.57
C PHE A 529 -11.46 1.06 -2.15
N THR A 530 -10.59 1.27 -1.17
CA THR A 530 -10.92 1.04 0.25
C THR A 530 -10.75 2.32 1.04
N LEU A 531 -11.82 2.79 1.67
CA LEU A 531 -11.76 3.91 2.60
C LEU A 531 -11.38 3.39 3.98
N ARG A 532 -10.43 4.01 4.66
CA ARG A 532 -10.10 3.71 6.06
C ARG A 532 -10.59 4.82 6.97
N VAL A 533 -11.58 4.52 7.80
CA VAL A 533 -12.23 5.48 8.70
C VAL A 533 -11.87 5.14 10.15
N SER A 534 -11.51 6.14 10.95
CA SER A 534 -11.24 5.94 12.38
C SER A 534 -12.53 5.63 13.12
N ASN A 535 -12.53 4.55 13.91
CA ASN A 535 -13.66 4.25 14.79
C ASN A 535 -13.67 5.12 16.05
N LEU A 536 -12.56 5.80 16.38
CA LEU A 536 -12.51 6.75 17.49
C LEU A 536 -13.06 8.12 17.09
N THR A 537 -12.68 8.66 15.92
CA THR A 537 -13.05 10.03 15.53
C THR A 537 -14.14 10.10 14.46
N GLY A 538 -14.38 9.01 13.73
CA GLY A 538 -15.23 9.01 12.53
C GLY A 538 -14.56 9.65 11.31
N GLU A 539 -13.30 10.10 11.41
CA GLU A 539 -12.59 10.76 10.31
C GLU A 539 -12.04 9.76 9.29
N LEU A 540 -12.10 10.14 8.01
CA LEU A 540 -11.40 9.46 6.94
C LEU A 540 -9.89 9.65 7.11
N LEU A 541 -9.15 8.55 7.27
CA LEU A 541 -7.70 8.57 7.45
C LEU A 541 -6.96 8.48 6.11
N ALA A 542 -7.40 7.56 5.25
CA ALA A 542 -6.77 7.30 3.95
C ALA A 542 -7.72 6.55 3.01
N VAL A 543 -7.41 6.57 1.71
CA VAL A 543 -8.06 5.76 0.68
C VAL A 543 -7.02 4.92 -0.05
N TYR A 544 -7.28 3.63 -0.15
CA TYR A 544 -6.54 2.68 -0.97
C TYR A 544 -7.10 2.63 -2.39
N PHE A 545 -6.24 2.62 -3.39
CA PHE A 545 -6.62 2.49 -4.80
C PHE A 545 -6.03 1.20 -5.38
N SER A 546 -6.88 0.25 -5.78
CA SER A 546 -6.44 -1.01 -6.39
C SER A 546 -5.78 -0.77 -7.74
N GLN A 547 -4.71 -1.51 -8.00
CA GLN A 547 -4.03 -1.52 -9.29
C GLN A 547 -3.60 -2.95 -9.59
N HIS A 548 -4.35 -3.63 -10.44
CA HIS A 548 -4.01 -4.99 -10.87
C HIS A 548 -3.85 -5.89 -9.62
N SER A 549 -2.67 -6.48 -9.42
CA SER A 549 -2.38 -7.37 -8.28
C SER A 549 -2.00 -6.66 -6.97
N GLY A 550 -2.03 -5.33 -6.92
CA GLY A 550 -1.60 -4.51 -5.77
C GLY A 550 -2.36 -3.18 -5.70
N GLY A 551 -1.70 -2.13 -5.21
CA GLY A 551 -2.29 -0.81 -5.07
C GLY A 551 -1.51 0.04 -4.07
N TYR A 552 -2.08 1.15 -3.65
CA TYR A 552 -1.42 2.07 -2.72
C TYR A 552 -2.43 2.88 -1.92
N TRP A 553 -2.05 3.22 -0.68
CA TRP A 553 -2.80 4.10 0.19
C TRP A 553 -2.40 5.56 -0.02
N VAL A 554 -3.40 6.45 -0.04
CA VAL A 554 -3.22 7.90 -0.05
C VAL A 554 -3.89 8.47 1.19
N ASP A 555 -3.15 9.25 1.96
CA ASP A 555 -3.66 9.93 3.14
C ASP A 555 -4.76 10.94 2.76
N ALA A 556 -5.76 11.10 3.61
CA ALA A 556 -6.90 11.99 3.34
C ALA A 556 -6.47 13.43 3.04
N SER A 557 -5.43 13.94 3.70
CA SER A 557 -4.90 15.30 3.45
C SER A 557 -4.31 15.52 2.06
N ALA A 558 -4.03 14.43 1.33
CA ALA A 558 -3.51 14.49 -0.02
C ALA A 558 -4.58 14.22 -1.09
N LEU A 559 -5.81 13.82 -0.73
CA LEU A 559 -6.82 13.49 -1.73
C LEU A 559 -7.38 14.72 -2.46
N GLU A 560 -7.81 14.53 -3.71
CA GLU A 560 -8.68 15.48 -4.39
C GLU A 560 -10.13 15.24 -3.95
N TYR A 561 -10.86 16.31 -3.61
CA TYR A 561 -12.27 16.27 -3.22
C TYR A 561 -13.15 16.90 -4.29
N VAL A 562 -14.23 16.22 -4.66
CA VAL A 562 -15.16 16.70 -5.71
C VAL A 562 -16.21 17.64 -5.14
N ALA A 563 -16.77 17.28 -3.99
CA ALA A 563 -17.80 18.06 -3.30
C ALA A 563 -17.86 17.63 -1.83
N GLY A 564 -17.88 18.61 -0.93
CA GLY A 564 -17.79 18.35 0.51
C GLY A 564 -16.56 17.49 0.83
N ASN A 565 -16.77 16.44 1.64
CA ASN A 565 -15.72 15.51 2.03
C ASN A 565 -15.65 14.24 1.15
N ARG A 566 -16.23 14.27 -0.06
CA ARG A 566 -16.21 13.13 -1.00
C ARG A 566 -14.96 13.18 -1.90
N PRO A 567 -14.03 12.22 -1.79
CA PRO A 567 -12.85 12.16 -2.63
C PRO A 567 -13.18 11.85 -4.10
N ALA A 568 -12.21 12.09 -4.98
CA ALA A 568 -12.21 11.60 -6.35
C ALA A 568 -11.46 10.27 -6.46
N ALA A 569 -11.94 9.39 -7.33
CA ALA A 569 -11.22 8.21 -7.80
C ALA A 569 -11.26 8.19 -9.32
N TYR A 570 -10.17 7.77 -9.95
CA TYR A 570 -10.04 7.75 -11.41
C TYR A 570 -9.73 6.35 -11.89
N SER A 571 -10.63 5.77 -12.67
CA SER A 571 -10.47 4.47 -13.31
C SER A 571 -9.66 4.63 -14.61
N SER A 572 -8.67 3.78 -14.82
CA SER A 572 -7.86 3.80 -16.03
C SER A 572 -8.64 3.27 -17.22
N ARG A 573 -8.30 3.82 -18.39
CA ARG A 573 -8.89 3.39 -19.65
C ARG A 573 -8.61 1.92 -19.93
N ASN A 574 -9.63 1.18 -20.36
CA ASN A 574 -9.66 -0.24 -20.70
C ASN A 574 -9.43 -1.20 -19.52
N GLY A 575 -8.43 -0.93 -18.67
CA GLY A 575 -7.99 -1.86 -17.62
C GLY A 575 -8.54 -1.57 -16.23
N HIS A 576 -9.32 -0.51 -16.07
CA HIS A 576 -10.08 -0.09 -14.88
C HIS A 576 -9.35 0.14 -13.55
N ALA A 577 -8.05 -0.15 -13.46
CA ALA A 577 -7.22 0.14 -12.29
C ALA A 577 -7.47 1.56 -11.75
N CYS A 578 -7.51 1.68 -10.42
CA CYS A 578 -7.92 2.90 -9.73
C CYS A 578 -6.72 3.78 -9.34
N TYR A 579 -6.91 5.09 -9.45
CA TYR A 579 -5.90 6.10 -9.15
C TYR A 579 -6.51 7.30 -8.41
N ALA A 580 -5.74 7.90 -7.52
CA ALA A 580 -6.15 9.10 -6.77
C ALA A 580 -6.18 10.39 -7.61
N TYR A 581 -5.49 10.40 -8.76
CA TYR A 581 -5.36 11.58 -9.61
C TYR A 581 -5.48 11.22 -11.08
N PRO A 582 -5.84 12.17 -11.96
CA PRO A 582 -5.71 11.97 -13.40
C PRO A 582 -4.23 11.92 -13.78
N GLY A 583 -3.88 11.08 -14.75
CA GLY A 583 -2.51 10.92 -15.19
C GLY A 583 -2.28 9.75 -16.13
N VAL A 584 -1.01 9.59 -16.50
CA VAL A 584 -0.52 8.43 -17.25
C VAL A 584 0.37 7.63 -16.33
N TYR A 585 -0.06 6.41 -16.01
CA TYR A 585 0.61 5.51 -15.09
C TYR A 585 1.22 4.34 -15.85
N LEU A 586 2.42 3.93 -15.44
CA LEU A 586 3.15 2.83 -16.06
C LEU A 586 3.38 1.71 -15.05
N GLN A 587 2.90 0.52 -15.39
CA GLN A 587 3.24 -0.71 -14.69
C GLN A 587 4.46 -1.33 -15.39
N GLY A 588 5.64 -1.04 -14.85
CA GLY A 588 6.93 -1.39 -15.45
C GLY A 588 8.04 -0.46 -14.95
N SER A 589 9.05 -0.21 -15.77
CA SER A 589 10.12 0.72 -15.42
C SER A 589 9.75 2.14 -15.84
N ALA A 590 9.26 2.93 -14.88
CA ALA A 590 9.04 4.36 -15.09
C ALA A 590 10.32 5.09 -15.53
N ALA A 591 11.50 4.69 -15.00
CA ALA A 591 12.79 5.27 -15.35
C ALA A 591 13.17 5.05 -16.83
N LEU A 592 12.78 3.90 -17.40
CA LEU A 592 13.00 3.60 -18.82
C LEU A 592 11.82 4.07 -19.68
N GLY A 593 10.74 4.57 -19.07
CA GLY A 593 9.49 4.89 -19.76
C GLY A 593 8.83 3.66 -20.40
N THR A 594 9.00 2.49 -19.80
CA THR A 594 8.56 1.21 -20.37
C THR A 594 7.61 0.46 -19.45
N GLY A 595 6.49 -0.05 -19.97
CA GLY A 595 5.52 -0.79 -19.17
C GLY A 595 4.10 -0.78 -19.73
N ILE A 596 3.18 -1.48 -19.05
CA ILE A 596 1.74 -1.39 -19.35
C ILE A 596 1.26 0.01 -18.97
N ARG A 597 0.59 0.66 -19.91
CA ARG A 597 0.15 2.05 -19.80
C ARG A 597 -1.31 2.13 -19.37
N ASN A 598 -1.55 2.81 -18.27
CA ASN A 598 -2.85 3.13 -17.70
C ASN A 598 -3.09 4.64 -17.83
N ASP A 599 -4.08 5.04 -18.63
CA ASP A 599 -4.47 6.44 -18.80
C ASP A 599 -5.71 6.72 -17.95
N ALA A 600 -5.61 7.55 -16.91
CA ALA A 600 -6.72 7.95 -16.04
C ALA A 600 -7.01 9.44 -16.24
N ALA A 601 -8.28 9.82 -16.39
CA ALA A 601 -8.66 11.21 -16.61
C ALA A 601 -10.10 11.48 -16.14
N ARG A 602 -10.35 12.73 -15.75
CA ARG A 602 -11.69 13.21 -15.40
C ARG A 602 -12.58 13.29 -16.64
N SER A 603 -13.85 12.94 -16.51
CA SER A 603 -14.88 13.09 -17.54
C SER A 603 -16.27 13.28 -16.91
N ASP A 604 -17.29 13.43 -17.74
CA ASP A 604 -18.70 13.43 -17.32
C ASP A 604 -19.27 12.00 -17.14
N MET A 605 -18.45 10.96 -17.39
CA MET A 605 -18.78 9.57 -17.12
C MET A 605 -18.27 9.20 -15.73
N PHE A 606 -19.17 9.14 -14.76
CA PHE A 606 -18.82 8.83 -13.38
C PHE A 606 -19.92 8.05 -12.65
N VAL A 607 -19.53 7.37 -11.58
CA VAL A 607 -20.44 6.80 -10.58
C VAL A 607 -20.19 7.47 -9.24
N ASP A 608 -21.25 8.03 -8.65
CA ASP A 608 -21.22 8.61 -7.31
C ASP A 608 -21.51 7.51 -6.28
N SER A 609 -20.44 6.95 -5.69
CA SER A 609 -20.56 5.83 -4.75
C SER A 609 -21.18 6.23 -3.41
N SER A 610 -21.33 7.54 -3.13
CA SER A 610 -22.09 8.00 -1.97
C SER A 610 -23.60 7.81 -2.11
N LYS A 611 -24.09 7.57 -3.35
CA LYS A 611 -25.51 7.42 -3.68
C LYS A 611 -25.85 6.08 -4.33
N LYS A 612 -24.94 5.55 -5.16
CA LYS A 612 -25.15 4.32 -5.94
C LYS A 612 -24.28 3.20 -5.38
N TYR A 613 -24.76 2.56 -4.32
CA TYR A 613 -24.08 1.43 -3.70
C TYR A 613 -25.05 0.45 -3.04
N ARG A 614 -24.57 -0.77 -2.82
CA ARG A 614 -25.20 -1.80 -2.00
C ARG A 614 -24.18 -2.33 -1.01
N ILE A 615 -24.51 -2.32 0.28
CA ILE A 615 -23.69 -3.03 1.29
C ILE A 615 -23.96 -4.52 1.11
N VAL A 616 -22.91 -5.29 0.81
CA VAL A 616 -22.99 -6.73 0.51
C VAL A 616 -22.40 -7.60 1.61
N ALA A 617 -21.55 -7.04 2.48
CA ALA A 617 -20.99 -7.74 3.62
C ALA A 617 -20.60 -6.77 4.74
N ALA A 618 -20.86 -7.18 5.98
CA ALA A 618 -20.44 -6.52 7.22
C ALA A 618 -20.49 -7.54 8.37
N GLU A 619 -19.60 -8.52 8.33
CA GLU A 619 -19.65 -9.73 9.16
C GLU A 619 -19.66 -9.44 10.67
N PHE A 620 -19.06 -8.32 11.09
CA PHE A 620 -18.99 -7.88 12.48
C PHE A 620 -20.36 -7.48 13.07
N LEU A 621 -21.36 -7.20 12.24
CA LEU A 621 -22.73 -6.91 12.68
C LEU A 621 -23.52 -8.18 13.06
N GLY A 622 -22.98 -9.36 12.78
CA GLY A 622 -23.63 -10.65 13.03
C GLY A 622 -24.42 -11.17 11.82
N GLU A 623 -24.81 -12.45 11.91
CA GLU A 623 -25.56 -13.13 10.84
C GLU A 623 -26.92 -12.46 10.59
N GLY A 624 -27.27 -12.28 9.31
CA GLY A 624 -28.55 -11.70 8.89
C GLY A 624 -28.62 -10.16 8.93
N ALA A 625 -27.62 -9.46 9.46
CA ALA A 625 -27.60 -8.00 9.48
C ALA A 625 -27.48 -7.38 8.09
N VAL A 626 -26.72 -8.02 7.19
CA VAL A 626 -26.60 -7.64 5.78
C VAL A 626 -26.99 -8.84 4.92
N VAL A 627 -27.87 -8.61 3.94
CA VAL A 627 -28.28 -9.63 2.98
C VAL A 627 -27.22 -9.77 1.90
N GLU A 628 -26.39 -10.78 2.07
CA GLU A 628 -25.36 -11.12 1.09
C GLU A 628 -25.99 -11.65 -0.21
N PRO A 629 -25.62 -11.11 -1.39
CA PRO A 629 -26.10 -11.63 -2.66
C PRO A 629 -25.44 -12.97 -3.01
N GLN A 630 -26.20 -13.90 -3.62
CA GLN A 630 -25.72 -15.27 -3.87
C GLN A 630 -24.55 -15.33 -4.85
N TRP A 631 -24.51 -14.43 -5.84
CA TRP A 631 -23.37 -14.33 -6.75
C TRP A 631 -22.04 -14.02 -6.05
N LEU A 632 -22.05 -13.43 -4.86
CA LEU A 632 -20.83 -13.16 -4.11
C LEU A 632 -20.15 -14.46 -3.65
N GLN A 633 -20.93 -15.55 -3.54
CA GLN A 633 -20.45 -16.90 -3.23
C GLN A 633 -19.91 -17.65 -4.46
N TYR A 634 -19.90 -17.05 -5.64
CA TYR A 634 -19.36 -17.69 -6.84
C TYR A 634 -17.83 -17.51 -6.93
N MET A 635 -17.10 -18.57 -6.61
CA MET A 635 -15.62 -18.60 -6.49
C MET A 635 -14.88 -19.04 -7.78
N ARG A 636 -15.52 -18.97 -8.95
CA ARG A 636 -14.94 -19.38 -10.25
C ARG A 636 -14.82 -18.18 -11.20
N GLU A 637 -14.35 -18.41 -12.42
CA GLU A 637 -14.07 -17.35 -13.38
C GLU A 637 -15.32 -16.63 -13.87
N TRP A 638 -15.23 -15.29 -13.92
CA TRP A 638 -16.19 -14.38 -14.53
C TRP A 638 -15.89 -14.13 -16.02
N GLY A 639 -15.33 -15.12 -16.71
CA GLY A 639 -15.01 -15.04 -18.13
C GLY A 639 -14.39 -16.35 -18.62
N PRO A 640 -14.46 -16.65 -19.93
CA PRO A 640 -13.85 -17.85 -20.47
C PRO A 640 -12.32 -17.75 -20.46
N LYS A 641 -11.65 -18.90 -20.40
CA LYS A 641 -10.22 -18.99 -20.66
C LYS A 641 -9.95 -19.14 -22.16
N VAL A 642 -9.35 -18.12 -22.77
CA VAL A 642 -9.00 -18.11 -24.20
C VAL A 642 -7.48 -18.02 -24.35
N VAL A 643 -6.84 -19.10 -24.79
CA VAL A 643 -5.39 -19.11 -25.00
C VAL A 643 -5.04 -18.50 -26.35
N TYR A 644 -4.27 -17.41 -26.36
CA TYR A 644 -3.79 -16.77 -27.58
C TYR A 644 -2.34 -17.12 -27.88
N LYS A 645 -1.96 -17.05 -29.17
CA LYS A 645 -0.54 -17.00 -29.57
C LYS A 645 0.01 -15.56 -29.48
N SER A 646 -0.42 -14.74 -28.51
CA SER A 646 -0.04 -13.32 -28.37
C SER A 646 1.46 -13.12 -28.16
N ARG A 647 2.12 -14.06 -27.46
CA ARG A 647 3.59 -14.08 -27.30
C ARG A 647 4.31 -14.08 -28.65
N ARG A 648 3.84 -14.88 -29.62
CA ARG A 648 4.38 -14.89 -31.00
C ARG A 648 4.16 -13.56 -31.71
N GLN A 649 3.10 -12.83 -31.40
CA GLN A 649 2.84 -11.52 -32.00
C GLN A 649 3.79 -10.45 -31.43
N MET A 650 4.05 -10.48 -30.12
CA MET A 650 5.05 -9.61 -29.48
C MET A 650 6.48 -9.93 -29.92
N GLU A 651 6.84 -11.22 -30.02
CA GLU A 651 8.13 -11.67 -30.55
C GLU A 651 8.34 -11.22 -32.01
N ARG A 652 7.30 -11.29 -32.85
CA ARG A 652 7.33 -10.75 -34.23
C ARG A 652 7.51 -9.24 -34.28
N MET A 653 6.86 -8.50 -33.37
CA MET A 653 7.03 -7.05 -33.29
C MET A 653 8.44 -6.67 -32.82
N SER A 654 9.02 -7.42 -31.87
CA SER A 654 10.41 -7.25 -31.44
C SER A 654 11.39 -7.50 -32.59
N GLY A 655 11.18 -8.57 -33.37
CA GLY A 655 12.01 -8.90 -34.53
C GLY A 655 12.06 -7.82 -35.62
N ASN A 656 11.05 -6.95 -35.68
CA ASN A 656 10.96 -5.85 -36.65
C ASN A 656 11.49 -4.51 -36.11
N MET A 657 11.99 -4.44 -34.85
CA MET A 657 12.54 -3.21 -34.28
C MET A 657 14.02 -3.00 -34.64
N PRO A 658 14.49 -1.74 -34.70
CA PRO A 658 15.91 -1.42 -34.84
C PRO A 658 16.75 -2.14 -33.75
N GLU A 659 17.94 -2.58 -34.14
CA GLU A 659 18.80 -3.46 -33.33
C GLU A 659 19.10 -2.93 -31.91
N ARG A 660 19.17 -1.60 -31.76
CA ARG A 660 19.37 -0.92 -30.46
C ARG A 660 18.18 -1.06 -29.50
N LEU A 661 16.96 -1.19 -30.02
CA LEU A 661 15.74 -1.37 -29.20
C LEU A 661 15.45 -2.85 -28.98
N ARG A 662 15.76 -3.72 -29.94
CA ARG A 662 15.47 -5.17 -29.91
C ARG A 662 15.96 -5.87 -28.65
N CYS A 663 17.21 -5.64 -28.23
CA CYS A 663 17.75 -6.24 -27.01
C CYS A 663 17.01 -5.79 -25.74
N SER A 664 16.53 -4.55 -25.70
CA SER A 664 15.72 -4.04 -24.58
C SER A 664 14.31 -4.65 -24.61
N THR A 665 13.72 -4.80 -25.79
CA THR A 665 12.39 -5.39 -25.97
C THR A 665 12.38 -6.89 -25.63
N ASP A 666 13.37 -7.65 -26.08
CA ASP A 666 13.48 -9.10 -25.84
C ASP A 666 13.71 -9.43 -24.35
N ASN A 667 14.61 -8.70 -23.68
CA ASN A 667 14.81 -8.84 -22.23
C ASN A 667 13.57 -8.46 -21.42
N MET A 668 12.67 -7.64 -21.98
CA MET A 668 11.44 -7.21 -21.34
C MET A 668 10.25 -8.13 -21.63
N ILE A 669 10.11 -8.65 -22.85
CA ILE A 669 9.11 -9.68 -23.19
C ILE A 669 9.33 -10.92 -22.31
N ASN A 670 10.59 -11.28 -22.04
CA ASN A 670 10.92 -12.38 -21.13
C ASN A 670 10.64 -12.09 -19.64
N LYS A 671 10.40 -10.83 -19.28
CA LYS A 671 9.99 -10.40 -17.93
C LYS A 671 8.49 -10.13 -17.81
N MET A 672 7.75 -10.19 -18.91
CA MET A 672 6.30 -10.04 -18.89
C MET A 672 5.66 -11.27 -18.24
N PRO A 673 4.63 -11.08 -17.39
CA PRO A 673 3.90 -12.19 -16.79
C PRO A 673 3.35 -13.13 -17.88
N ASN A 674 3.39 -14.45 -17.64
CA ASN A 674 2.86 -15.45 -18.58
C ASN A 674 1.35 -15.26 -18.84
N GLU A 675 0.66 -14.58 -17.93
CA GLU A 675 -0.72 -14.14 -17.93
C GLU A 675 -1.08 -13.30 -19.17
N LEU A 676 -0.10 -12.72 -19.88
CA LEU A 676 -0.33 -12.00 -21.15
C LEU A 676 -0.44 -12.94 -22.38
N SER A 677 -0.28 -14.25 -22.17
CA SER A 677 -0.40 -15.28 -23.22
C SER A 677 -1.79 -15.93 -23.33
N TRP A 678 -2.73 -15.57 -22.46
CA TRP A 678 -4.13 -15.97 -22.53
C TRP A 678 -5.04 -14.86 -22.00
N GLU A 679 -6.32 -14.91 -22.36
CA GLU A 679 -7.40 -14.14 -21.73
C GLU A 679 -8.08 -15.07 -20.73
N GLU A 680 -8.32 -14.61 -19.51
CA GLU A 680 -8.99 -15.37 -18.46
C GLU A 680 -9.73 -14.36 -17.58
N GLY A 681 -11.04 -14.52 -17.46
CA GLY A 681 -11.83 -13.65 -16.59
C GLY A 681 -11.40 -13.80 -15.13
N PRO A 682 -11.51 -12.75 -14.31
CA PRO A 682 -11.13 -12.82 -12.91
C PRO A 682 -12.10 -13.69 -12.12
N THR A 683 -11.66 -14.17 -10.97
CA THR A 683 -12.57 -14.64 -9.93
C THR A 683 -13.25 -13.46 -9.22
N GLY A 684 -14.39 -13.73 -8.58
CA GLY A 684 -15.17 -12.73 -7.85
C GLY A 684 -14.44 -12.15 -6.62
N PRO A 685 -15.01 -11.12 -5.98
CA PRO A 685 -14.38 -10.39 -4.88
C PRO A 685 -13.92 -11.26 -3.70
N LYS A 686 -14.69 -12.28 -3.32
CA LYS A 686 -14.37 -13.15 -2.16
C LYS A 686 -13.16 -14.07 -2.34
N GLU A 687 -12.77 -14.38 -3.57
CA GLU A 687 -11.52 -15.12 -3.84
C GLU A 687 -10.29 -14.23 -3.69
N LYS A 688 -10.46 -12.90 -3.63
CA LYS A 688 -9.36 -11.98 -3.45
C LYS A 688 -8.91 -12.03 -1.99
N ASN A 689 -7.61 -12.28 -1.76
CA ASN A 689 -7.08 -12.40 -0.40
C ASN A 689 -7.30 -11.15 0.48
N MET A 690 -7.48 -9.97 -0.12
CA MET A 690 -7.81 -8.73 0.60
C MET A 690 -9.28 -8.63 1.02
N TRP A 691 -10.15 -9.57 0.61
CA TRP A 691 -11.50 -9.68 1.15
C TRP A 691 -11.45 -9.87 2.68
N GLU A 692 -10.78 -10.93 3.14
CA GLU A 692 -10.55 -11.17 4.57
C GLU A 692 -9.27 -10.49 5.11
N GLY A 693 -8.26 -10.34 4.26
CA GLY A 693 -6.96 -9.78 4.61
C GLY A 693 -6.90 -8.25 4.61
N ASP A 694 -5.73 -7.71 4.94
CA ASP A 694 -5.44 -6.28 4.72
C ASP A 694 -5.19 -6.00 3.23
N GLU A 695 -5.32 -4.74 2.83
CA GLU A 695 -4.99 -4.33 1.46
C GLU A 695 -3.50 -4.59 1.14
N ARG A 696 -3.22 -4.94 -0.12
CA ARG A 696 -1.86 -5.20 -0.60
C ARG A 696 -1.07 -3.90 -0.72
N TRP A 697 0.26 -3.96 -0.60
CA TRP A 697 1.16 -2.80 -0.64
C TRP A 697 2.26 -2.98 -1.69
#